data_AF-A0A194V2W2-F1
#
_entry.id   AF-A0A194V2W2-F1
#
_cell.length_a   1.000
_cell.length_b   1.000
_cell.length_c   1.000
_cell.angle_alpha   90.00
_cell.angle_beta   90.00
_cell.angle_gamma   90.00
#
_symmetry.space_group_name_H-M   'P 1'
#
loop_
_entity.id
_entity.type
_entity.pdbx_description
1 polymer ?
#
loop_
_entity_poly.entity_id
_entity_poly.type
_entity_poly.pdbx_seq_one_letter_code
_entity_poly.pdbx_strand_id
1 'polypeptide(L)'
;MIFSSESIKGIILIVAIGFIPFIYYVFLHPLSHVPGPILAKFNGLFLNVICYLGIEGHVIRDSHLKYGTVVRVAPNSVSISDPEALRRIYIAGGGFPKDARYRNFDLGPIQSIFSSISADYRDLRAKAVAPLFSPAQLRAESGPDGVIGRCIAKFLSQLEEFKAARAQIDLMDHCACLSIDVVTAYLLGRAYGGLDENAHLSLAARQDDSAKLSANPFIHAIVAFSRFSLLPNALFKLAYGVSQQLSTDEHVVQSFLKLDRFINDVMAHTQSTGSHSEQKSATRYYQDRLVAAGVSRVEAAAQSKAIVFAGADSTAVMLVTILFHLVQNSSARRRLRAELYSRPQNGQVLESMPFLRSCVKEGLRLGMANPTRLTRVVPDGSQLRVGTGGREVALPAGTIVGCAAYSLHHDPQVFPEPFAFRPERWLDDGLNGGLWKPNMEKNMMPFGHGARACIGKNVAMHQLYETVAAVIRSDVLEDAYACKDKIEMYEWFNGDIKGHQPEGPTSEWVSGVQAHHPGLEILYGNPALPDGSIKSYEELKPEIRNGVTLLATYIPPPSPIPEGRQIAEWVIGGTLGYGAIERQTARVASALGMEVYATTPEARKDDSYCIPGTGDPDGLIPTKWFHVTSVDDINNFLDQDMDILVLSLPLTSETYGLVSYKQFQILSKKKTFLSSVARGESINTDALMQPLETGQIVGAAIATHRTWERVLAILEINLEKLSLGQRPINLANRVLHY
;
A
#
# COMPACT_ATOMS: atom_id res chain seq x y z
N MET A 1 -13.75 50.73 -9.61
CA MET A 1 -12.39 50.54 -9.07
C MET A 1 -11.41 50.56 -10.22
N ILE A 2 -10.60 51.60 -10.35
CA ILE A 2 -9.55 51.69 -11.36
C ILE A 2 -8.29 51.14 -10.69
N PHE A 3 -7.80 49.98 -11.14
CA PHE A 3 -6.54 49.42 -10.64
C PHE A 3 -5.41 50.43 -10.85
N SER A 4 -4.53 50.61 -9.87
CA SER A 4 -3.37 51.50 -10.02
C SER A 4 -2.45 51.01 -11.15
N SER A 5 -1.69 51.91 -11.79
CA SER A 5 -0.78 51.54 -12.87
C SER A 5 0.25 50.48 -12.43
N GLU A 6 0.66 50.48 -11.17
CA GLU A 6 1.53 49.47 -10.57
C GLU A 6 0.82 48.11 -10.39
N SER A 7 -0.46 48.11 -10.01
CA SER A 7 -1.27 46.89 -9.95
C SER A 7 -1.46 46.26 -11.34
N ILE A 8 -1.65 47.08 -12.38
CA ILE A 8 -1.76 46.61 -13.77
C ILE A 8 -0.43 46.03 -14.26
N LYS A 9 0.71 46.70 -13.99
CA LYS A 9 2.05 46.16 -14.30
C LYS A 9 2.32 44.84 -13.57
N GLY A 10 1.93 44.73 -12.30
CA GLY A 10 2.05 43.50 -11.53
C GLY A 10 1.23 42.35 -12.11
N ILE A 11 -0.02 42.59 -12.51
CA ILE A 11 -0.87 41.59 -13.16
C ILE A 11 -0.29 41.17 -14.52
N ILE A 12 0.15 42.13 -15.35
CA ILE A 12 0.79 41.85 -16.64
C ILE A 12 2.05 40.99 -16.44
N LEU A 13 2.86 41.30 -15.43
CA LEU A 13 4.06 40.54 -15.13
C LEU A 13 3.74 39.10 -14.69
N ILE A 14 2.76 38.90 -13.81
CA ILE A 14 2.31 37.57 -13.37
C ILE A 14 1.76 36.76 -14.54
N VAL A 15 0.92 37.39 -15.38
CA VAL A 15 0.37 36.76 -16.58
C VAL A 15 1.50 36.42 -17.56
N ALA A 16 2.47 37.31 -17.78
CA ALA A 16 3.62 37.03 -18.64
C ALA A 16 4.49 35.89 -18.13
N ILE A 17 4.74 35.82 -16.81
CA ILE A 17 5.51 34.75 -16.15
C ILE A 17 4.83 33.39 -16.29
N GLY A 18 3.49 33.31 -16.29
CA GLY A 18 2.77 32.05 -16.51
C GLY A 18 2.51 31.72 -17.99
N PHE A 19 2.11 32.71 -18.77
CA PHE A 19 1.61 32.54 -20.13
C PHE A 19 2.72 32.35 -21.16
N ILE A 20 3.85 33.06 -21.04
CA ILE A 20 4.98 32.91 -22.00
C ILE A 20 5.58 31.50 -21.92
N PRO A 21 5.90 30.95 -20.73
CA PRO A 21 6.34 29.56 -20.62
C PRO A 21 5.27 28.57 -21.07
N PHE A 22 3.98 28.87 -20.86
CA PHE A 22 2.89 28.01 -21.35
C PHE A 22 2.91 27.90 -22.87
N ILE A 23 2.95 29.03 -23.56
CA ILE A 23 3.02 29.05 -25.03
C ILE A 23 4.26 28.31 -25.52
N TYR A 24 5.42 28.57 -24.92
CA TYR A 24 6.65 27.89 -25.29
C TYR A 24 6.54 26.38 -25.08
N TYR A 25 6.26 25.91 -23.86
CA TYR A 25 6.32 24.49 -23.52
C TYR A 25 5.28 23.64 -24.25
N VAL A 26 4.09 24.19 -24.48
CA VAL A 26 2.98 23.48 -25.12
C VAL A 26 3.12 23.49 -26.65
N PHE A 27 3.48 24.62 -27.27
CA PHE A 27 3.42 24.78 -28.72
C PHE A 27 4.78 24.86 -29.42
N LEU A 28 5.80 25.47 -28.79
CA LEU A 28 7.09 25.77 -29.45
C LEU A 28 8.26 24.88 -29.00
N HIS A 29 8.12 24.18 -27.87
CA HIS A 29 9.15 23.30 -27.34
C HIS A 29 9.49 22.21 -28.35
N PRO A 30 10.75 21.73 -28.43
CA PRO A 30 11.15 20.62 -29.31
C PRO A 30 10.40 19.30 -29.10
N LEU A 31 9.49 19.22 -28.12
CA LEU A 31 8.65 18.07 -27.79
C LEU A 31 7.14 18.43 -27.86
N SER A 32 6.76 19.54 -28.50
CA SER A 32 5.35 19.96 -28.61
C SER A 32 4.51 18.95 -29.39
N HIS A 33 5.13 18.27 -30.37
CA HIS A 33 4.53 17.19 -31.16
C HIS A 33 4.28 15.90 -30.38
N VAL A 34 4.90 15.71 -29.21
CA VAL A 34 4.70 14.52 -28.38
C VAL A 34 3.35 14.62 -27.64
N PRO A 35 2.45 13.62 -27.74
CA PRO A 35 1.16 13.67 -27.09
C PRO A 35 1.30 13.48 -25.57
N GLY A 36 0.30 13.95 -24.80
CA GLY A 36 0.30 13.84 -23.34
C GLY A 36 -0.60 14.88 -22.67
N PRO A 37 -0.84 14.78 -21.34
CA PRO A 37 -1.66 15.72 -20.60
C PRO A 37 -1.12 17.16 -20.72
N ILE A 38 -2.00 18.16 -20.90
CA ILE A 38 -1.58 19.56 -21.08
C ILE A 38 -0.78 20.08 -19.87
N LEU A 39 -1.22 19.75 -18.65
CA LEU A 39 -0.52 20.10 -17.41
C LEU A 39 0.92 19.53 -17.38
N ALA A 40 1.09 18.30 -17.86
CA ALA A 40 2.38 17.64 -17.95
C ALA A 40 3.29 18.30 -19.00
N LYS A 41 2.73 18.78 -20.12
CA LYS A 41 3.50 19.51 -21.13
C LYS A 41 4.01 20.85 -20.61
N PHE A 42 3.18 21.56 -19.85
CA PHE A 42 3.47 22.91 -19.36
C PHE A 42 4.47 22.92 -18.20
N ASN A 43 4.30 22.07 -17.19
CA ASN A 43 5.07 22.14 -15.96
C ASN A 43 5.40 20.74 -15.39
N GLY A 44 6.63 20.59 -14.89
CA GLY A 44 7.09 19.37 -14.21
C GLY A 44 6.40 19.10 -12.87
N LEU A 45 5.69 20.09 -12.31
CA LEU A 45 4.92 19.92 -11.07
C LEU A 45 3.89 18.80 -11.16
N PHE A 46 3.26 18.59 -12.33
CA PHE A 46 2.33 17.47 -12.53
C PHE A 46 2.97 16.13 -12.16
N LEU A 47 4.16 15.86 -12.71
CA LEU A 47 4.89 14.62 -12.45
C LEU A 47 5.36 14.52 -11.00
N ASN A 48 5.80 15.64 -10.41
CA ASN A 48 6.21 15.68 -9.00
C ASN A 48 5.03 15.40 -8.05
N VAL A 49 3.83 15.92 -8.34
CA VAL A 49 2.63 15.70 -7.52
C VAL A 49 2.19 14.24 -7.57
N ILE A 50 2.11 13.62 -8.75
CA ILE A 50 1.71 12.21 -8.85
C ILE A 50 2.76 11.27 -8.23
N CYS A 51 4.04 11.64 -8.29
CA CYS A 51 5.11 10.94 -7.58
C CYS A 51 4.94 11.11 -6.06
N TYR A 52 4.73 12.33 -5.56
CA TYR A 52 4.52 12.58 -4.14
C TYR A 52 3.34 11.78 -3.57
N LEU A 53 2.21 11.77 -4.28
CA LEU A 53 1.00 11.05 -3.91
C LEU A 53 1.11 9.53 -4.04
N GLY A 54 2.17 9.00 -4.66
CA GLY A 54 2.35 7.56 -4.87
C GLY A 54 1.35 6.98 -5.86
N ILE A 55 1.03 7.73 -6.92
CA ILE A 55 0.06 7.38 -7.96
C ILE A 55 0.66 7.48 -9.38
N GLU A 56 1.99 7.56 -9.50
CA GLU A 56 2.68 7.74 -10.78
C GLU A 56 2.37 6.59 -11.75
N GLY A 57 2.39 5.35 -11.29
CA GLY A 57 2.27 4.15 -12.11
C GLY A 57 0.96 4.08 -12.88
N HIS A 58 -0.18 4.19 -12.19
CA HIS A 58 -1.48 4.12 -12.85
C HIS A 58 -1.82 5.38 -13.65
N VAL A 59 -1.45 6.57 -13.19
CA VAL A 59 -1.65 7.80 -13.98
C VAL A 59 -0.88 7.73 -15.31
N ILE A 60 0.35 7.21 -15.31
CA ILE A 60 1.14 7.03 -16.53
C ILE A 60 0.58 5.89 -17.38
N ARG A 61 0.12 4.77 -16.78
CA ARG A 61 -0.58 3.69 -17.51
C ARG A 61 -1.79 4.23 -18.26
N ASP A 62 -2.67 4.98 -17.59
CA ASP A 62 -3.88 5.54 -18.20
C ASP A 62 -3.56 6.54 -19.31
N SER A 63 -2.46 7.28 -19.13
CA SER A 63 -1.94 8.16 -20.17
C SER A 63 -1.46 7.37 -21.40
N HIS A 64 -0.81 6.21 -21.22
CA HIS A 64 -0.44 5.33 -22.34
C HIS A 64 -1.66 4.73 -23.05
N LEU A 65 -2.69 4.33 -22.30
CA LEU A 65 -3.95 3.85 -22.88
C LEU A 65 -4.64 4.93 -23.73
N LYS A 66 -4.52 6.21 -23.34
CA LYS A 66 -5.15 7.34 -24.04
C LYS A 66 -4.33 7.87 -25.22
N TYR A 67 -3.01 7.98 -25.08
CA TYR A 67 -2.14 8.70 -26.01
C TYR A 67 -1.21 7.79 -26.83
N GLY A 68 -1.17 6.49 -26.53
CA GLY A 68 -0.32 5.50 -27.20
C GLY A 68 1.01 5.26 -26.49
N THR A 69 1.97 4.67 -27.20
CA THR A 69 3.23 4.16 -26.61
C THR A 69 4.26 5.22 -26.26
N VAL A 70 4.02 6.49 -26.62
CA VAL A 70 4.93 7.62 -26.37
C VAL A 70 4.14 8.78 -25.76
N VAL A 71 4.44 9.14 -24.52
CA VAL A 71 3.67 10.13 -23.77
C VAL A 71 4.56 11.14 -23.07
N ARG A 72 4.36 12.44 -23.31
CA ARG A 72 5.04 13.52 -22.60
C ARG A 72 4.43 13.70 -21.21
N VAL A 73 5.26 13.47 -20.19
CA VAL A 73 4.86 13.47 -18.77
C VAL A 73 5.49 14.61 -17.96
N ALA A 74 6.45 15.33 -18.53
CA ALA A 74 6.95 16.62 -18.04
C ALA A 74 7.48 17.43 -19.26
N PRO A 75 7.81 18.73 -19.12
CA PRO A 75 8.28 19.54 -20.24
C PRO A 75 9.44 18.90 -21.02
N ASN A 76 10.42 18.30 -20.34
CA ASN A 76 11.54 17.58 -20.96
C ASN A 76 11.56 16.07 -20.60
N SER A 77 10.40 15.48 -20.27
CA SER A 77 10.32 14.05 -19.92
C SER A 77 9.22 13.31 -20.66
N VAL A 78 9.56 12.15 -21.21
CA VAL A 78 8.69 11.29 -22.01
C VAL A 78 8.67 9.87 -21.43
N SER A 79 7.48 9.34 -21.20
CA SER A 79 7.24 7.93 -20.91
C SER A 79 7.09 7.15 -22.21
N ILE A 80 7.76 6.00 -22.32
CA ILE A 80 7.78 5.18 -23.53
C ILE A 80 7.47 3.73 -23.15
N SER A 81 6.47 3.12 -23.77
CA SER A 81 6.10 1.70 -23.56
C SER A 81 6.32 0.83 -24.81
N ASP A 82 6.96 1.38 -25.86
CA ASP A 82 7.29 0.63 -27.09
C ASP A 82 8.49 -0.32 -26.89
N PRO A 83 8.33 -1.66 -27.05
CA PRO A 83 9.38 -2.63 -26.74
C PRO A 83 10.70 -2.43 -27.51
N GLU A 84 10.64 -2.00 -28.78
CA GLU A 84 11.84 -1.77 -29.59
C GLU A 84 12.61 -0.53 -29.10
N ALA A 85 11.90 0.54 -28.73
CA ALA A 85 12.49 1.69 -28.08
C ALA A 85 13.08 1.33 -26.71
N LEU A 86 12.43 0.48 -25.90
CA LEU A 86 12.98 0.03 -24.62
C LEU A 86 14.32 -0.69 -24.79
N ARG A 87 14.45 -1.55 -25.81
CA ARG A 87 15.74 -2.19 -26.13
C ARG A 87 16.81 -1.15 -26.44
N ARG A 88 16.49 -0.09 -27.19
CA ARG A 88 17.45 1.00 -27.48
C ARG A 88 17.83 1.79 -26.23
N ILE A 89 16.85 2.12 -25.39
CA ILE A 89 17.05 2.93 -24.18
C ILE A 89 17.86 2.18 -23.13
N TYR A 90 17.61 0.88 -22.93
CA TYR A 90 18.17 0.15 -21.80
C TYR A 90 19.31 -0.81 -22.17
N ILE A 91 19.35 -1.36 -23.39
CA ILE A 91 20.21 -2.49 -23.74
C ILE A 91 21.23 -2.13 -24.82
N ALA A 92 20.79 -1.56 -25.95
CA ALA A 92 21.66 -1.31 -27.10
C ALA A 92 22.79 -0.33 -26.74
N GLY A 93 24.01 -0.62 -27.19
CA GLY A 93 25.18 0.23 -26.91
C GLY A 93 25.52 0.40 -25.43
N GLY A 94 25.08 -0.51 -24.55
CA GLY A 94 25.23 -0.39 -23.10
C GLY A 94 24.06 0.34 -22.40
N GLY A 95 23.08 0.80 -23.17
CA GLY A 95 21.95 1.59 -22.69
C GLY A 95 22.31 3.07 -22.51
N PHE A 96 21.28 3.90 -22.51
CA PHE A 96 21.41 5.34 -22.28
C PHE A 96 21.88 5.63 -20.85
N PRO A 97 22.54 6.78 -20.60
CA PRO A 97 22.98 7.17 -19.26
C PRO A 97 21.79 7.49 -18.35
N LYS A 98 21.97 7.28 -17.04
CA LYS A 98 21.04 7.73 -16.00
C LYS A 98 21.03 9.26 -15.93
N ASP A 99 19.87 9.86 -15.69
CA ASP A 99 19.76 11.31 -15.51
C ASP A 99 20.21 11.76 -14.10
N ALA A 100 20.33 13.07 -13.92
CA ALA A 100 20.89 13.67 -12.70
C ALA A 100 20.09 13.39 -11.42
N ARG A 101 18.79 13.05 -11.51
CA ARG A 101 17.97 12.77 -10.32
C ARG A 101 18.48 11.57 -9.54
N TYR A 102 19.20 10.65 -10.18
CA TYR A 102 19.71 9.47 -9.49
C TYR A 102 20.67 9.81 -8.33
N ARG A 103 21.29 11.01 -8.36
CA ARG A 103 22.08 11.55 -7.23
C ARG A 103 21.23 11.85 -5.98
N ASN A 104 19.91 11.94 -6.09
CA ASN A 104 19.02 12.01 -4.92
C ASN A 104 19.04 10.71 -4.10
N PHE A 105 19.55 9.61 -4.67
CA PHE A 105 19.72 8.33 -3.97
C PHE A 105 21.19 8.08 -3.56
N ASP A 106 22.04 9.12 -3.56
CA ASP A 106 23.38 9.02 -3.01
C ASP A 106 23.33 8.84 -1.49
N LEU A 107 24.31 8.13 -0.94
CA LEU A 107 24.45 7.82 0.48
C LEU A 107 25.22 8.96 1.16
N GLY A 108 24.56 10.11 1.29
CA GLY A 108 25.22 11.35 1.68
C GLY A 108 26.21 11.80 0.59
N PRO A 109 27.52 11.93 0.87
CA PRO A 109 28.51 12.30 -0.14
C PRO A 109 28.94 11.14 -1.05
N ILE A 110 28.51 9.90 -0.76
CA ILE A 110 28.98 8.69 -1.44
C ILE A 110 27.98 8.22 -2.48
N GLN A 111 28.44 7.97 -3.71
CA GLN A 111 27.62 7.34 -4.74
C GLN A 111 27.54 5.83 -4.54
N SER A 112 26.36 5.24 -4.70
CA SER A 112 26.20 3.78 -4.71
C SER A 112 26.36 3.20 -6.12
N ILE A 113 26.54 1.87 -6.23
CA ILE A 113 26.44 1.17 -7.54
C ILE A 113 25.11 1.50 -8.24
N PHE A 114 24.05 1.69 -7.45
CA PHE A 114 22.74 2.07 -7.94
C PHE A 114 22.69 3.54 -8.39
N SER A 115 23.02 4.49 -7.52
CA SER A 115 22.81 5.93 -7.75
C SER A 115 23.83 6.57 -8.68
N SER A 116 25.04 6.02 -8.76
CA SER A 116 26.11 6.59 -9.59
C SER A 116 25.65 6.71 -11.05
N ILE A 117 25.93 7.86 -11.66
CA ILE A 117 25.69 8.13 -13.08
C ILE A 117 26.93 7.90 -13.94
N SER A 118 28.12 7.82 -13.32
CA SER A 118 29.39 7.54 -14.00
C SER A 118 29.53 6.04 -14.26
N ALA A 119 29.75 5.66 -15.52
CA ALA A 119 29.98 4.27 -15.89
C ALA A 119 31.27 3.74 -15.25
N ASP A 120 32.38 4.48 -15.34
CA ASP A 120 33.68 4.05 -14.83
C ASP A 120 33.66 3.84 -13.31
N TYR A 121 33.06 4.78 -12.57
CA TYR A 121 32.90 4.65 -11.12
C TYR A 121 32.13 3.38 -10.78
N ARG A 122 30.99 3.18 -11.43
CA ARG A 122 30.07 2.08 -11.15
C ARG A 122 30.64 0.73 -11.58
N ASP A 123 31.31 0.65 -12.72
CA ASP A 123 31.77 -0.61 -13.31
C ASP A 123 32.89 -1.26 -12.52
N LEU A 124 33.81 -0.48 -11.94
CA LEU A 124 34.83 -1.02 -11.02
C LEU A 124 34.17 -1.80 -9.86
N ARG A 125 33.19 -1.18 -9.20
CA ARG A 125 32.48 -1.73 -8.04
C ARG A 125 31.60 -2.90 -8.42
N ALA A 126 30.81 -2.75 -9.48
CA ALA A 126 29.92 -3.79 -9.98
C ALA A 126 30.69 -5.05 -10.41
N LYS A 127 31.82 -4.89 -11.11
CA LYS A 127 32.68 -6.03 -11.50
C LYS A 127 33.30 -6.73 -10.29
N ALA A 128 33.70 -5.98 -9.26
CA ALA A 128 34.28 -6.56 -8.03
C ALA A 128 33.33 -7.55 -7.35
N VAL A 129 32.04 -7.19 -7.26
CA VAL A 129 31.02 -7.96 -6.53
C VAL A 129 30.22 -8.93 -7.41
N ALA A 130 30.27 -8.80 -8.74
CA ALA A 130 29.52 -9.64 -9.69
C ALA A 130 29.60 -11.16 -9.44
N PRO A 131 30.75 -11.75 -9.04
CA PRO A 131 30.83 -13.19 -8.77
C PRO A 131 29.88 -13.70 -7.67
N LEU A 132 29.54 -12.85 -6.69
CA LEU A 132 28.58 -13.16 -5.62
C LEU A 132 27.15 -13.36 -6.15
N PHE A 133 26.86 -12.89 -7.36
CA PHE A 133 25.53 -13.01 -7.96
C PHE A 133 25.47 -14.11 -9.02
N SER A 134 26.47 -14.99 -9.08
CA SER A 134 26.48 -16.11 -10.03
C SER A 134 25.51 -17.22 -9.61
N PRO A 135 24.76 -17.85 -10.56
CA PRO A 135 23.83 -18.93 -10.23
C PRO A 135 24.50 -20.14 -9.56
N ALA A 136 25.76 -20.42 -9.88
CA ALA A 136 26.50 -21.53 -9.28
C ALA A 136 26.74 -21.33 -7.78
N GLN A 137 27.16 -20.13 -7.38
CA GLN A 137 27.39 -19.79 -5.97
C GLN A 137 26.08 -19.82 -5.18
N LEU A 138 25.00 -19.28 -5.75
CA LEU A 138 23.70 -19.22 -5.09
C LEU A 138 23.09 -20.59 -4.85
N ARG A 139 23.20 -21.51 -5.82
CA ARG A 139 22.74 -22.90 -5.63
C ARG A 139 23.46 -23.60 -4.48
N ALA A 140 24.77 -23.39 -4.32
CA ALA A 140 25.52 -23.99 -3.23
C ALA A 140 25.04 -23.48 -1.86
N GLU A 141 24.71 -22.19 -1.75
CA GLU A 141 24.25 -21.57 -0.51
C GLU A 141 22.74 -21.71 -0.26
N SER A 142 21.97 -22.21 -1.23
CA SER A 142 20.52 -22.47 -1.14
C SER A 142 20.17 -23.88 -0.64
N GLY A 143 21.14 -24.81 -0.65
CA GLY A 143 20.94 -26.13 -0.08
C GLY A 143 20.65 -26.10 1.43
N PRO A 144 20.22 -27.23 2.04
CA PRO A 144 19.87 -27.29 3.47
C PRO A 144 20.99 -26.80 4.41
N ASP A 145 22.24 -27.10 4.07
CA ASP A 145 23.44 -26.68 4.81
C ASP A 145 24.00 -25.32 4.34
N GLY A 146 23.36 -24.70 3.35
CA GLY A 146 23.70 -23.38 2.87
C GLY A 146 23.10 -22.28 3.74
N VAL A 147 23.68 -21.08 3.70
CA VAL A 147 23.20 -19.98 4.54
C VAL A 147 21.77 -19.55 4.20
N ILE A 148 21.40 -19.56 2.92
CA ILE A 148 20.06 -19.20 2.44
C ILE A 148 19.07 -20.28 2.88
N GLY A 149 19.42 -21.56 2.71
CA GLY A 149 18.57 -22.69 3.12
C GLY A 149 18.26 -22.69 4.62
N ARG A 150 19.25 -22.38 5.48
CA ARG A 150 19.03 -22.24 6.93
C ARG A 150 18.06 -21.10 7.28
N CYS A 151 18.18 -19.93 6.64
CA CYS A 151 17.24 -18.83 6.84
C CYS A 151 15.81 -19.24 6.44
N ILE A 152 15.65 -19.92 5.31
CA ILE A 152 14.35 -20.40 4.82
C ILE A 152 13.76 -21.45 5.77
N ALA A 153 14.56 -22.42 6.23
CA ALA A 153 14.12 -23.44 7.17
C ALA A 153 13.62 -22.82 8.49
N LYS A 154 14.30 -21.78 8.98
CA LYS A 154 13.88 -21.04 10.17
C LYS A 154 12.57 -20.28 9.96
N PHE A 155 12.47 -19.54 8.85
CA PHE A 155 11.23 -18.85 8.47
C PHE A 155 10.05 -19.82 8.40
N LEU A 156 10.26 -21.00 7.82
CA LEU A 156 9.27 -22.06 7.71
C LEU A 156 8.86 -22.62 9.08
N SER A 157 9.84 -22.93 9.94
CA SER A 157 9.58 -23.38 11.32
C SER A 157 8.71 -22.40 12.08
N GLN A 158 8.95 -21.09 11.93
CA GLN A 158 8.13 -20.06 12.58
C GLN A 158 6.72 -20.01 11.98
N LEU A 159 6.55 -20.14 10.66
CA LEU A 159 5.21 -20.26 10.06
C LEU A 159 4.43 -21.47 10.59
N GLU A 160 5.13 -22.60 10.80
CA GLU A 160 4.53 -23.81 11.36
C GLU A 160 4.08 -23.62 12.83
N GLU A 161 4.83 -22.85 13.64
CA GLU A 161 4.40 -22.43 14.98
C GLU A 161 3.08 -21.66 14.95
N PHE A 162 2.96 -20.66 14.06
CA PHE A 162 1.74 -19.87 13.88
C PHE A 162 0.57 -20.74 13.40
N LYS A 163 0.81 -21.66 12.45
CA LYS A 163 -0.22 -22.60 11.98
C LYS A 163 -0.69 -23.51 13.10
N ALA A 164 0.23 -24.11 13.86
CA ALA A 164 -0.10 -25.00 14.97
C ALA A 164 -0.92 -24.30 16.06
N ALA A 165 -0.61 -23.03 16.33
CA ALA A 165 -1.34 -22.20 17.27
C ALA A 165 -2.63 -21.59 16.70
N ARG A 166 -2.91 -21.74 15.39
CA ARG A 166 -3.97 -21.02 14.66
C ARG A 166 -3.93 -19.51 14.91
N ALA A 167 -2.73 -18.95 14.96
CA ALA A 167 -2.49 -17.54 15.25
C ALA A 167 -2.34 -16.72 13.97
N GLN A 168 -2.74 -15.45 14.03
CA GLN A 168 -2.49 -14.50 12.95
C GLN A 168 -1.00 -14.18 12.87
N ILE A 169 -0.50 -13.97 11.65
CA ILE A 169 0.87 -13.52 11.39
C ILE A 169 0.86 -12.34 10.43
N ASP A 170 1.71 -11.36 10.69
CA ASP A 170 2.07 -10.36 9.70
C ASP A 170 3.07 -10.93 8.70
N LEU A 171 2.57 -11.42 7.58
CA LEU A 171 3.41 -12.07 6.58
C LEU A 171 4.39 -11.12 5.90
N MET A 172 4.09 -9.82 5.81
CA MET A 172 5.00 -8.85 5.20
C MET A 172 6.21 -8.60 6.11
N ASP A 173 5.99 -8.40 7.40
CA ASP A 173 7.08 -8.27 8.38
C ASP A 173 7.93 -9.55 8.43
N HIS A 174 7.30 -10.72 8.43
CA HIS A 174 8.00 -12.00 8.44
C HIS A 174 8.83 -12.22 7.16
N CYS A 175 8.32 -11.81 6.00
CA CYS A 175 9.07 -11.81 4.74
C CYS A 175 10.24 -10.82 4.75
N ALA A 176 10.11 -9.68 5.43
CA ALA A 176 11.18 -8.71 5.64
C ALA A 176 12.29 -9.28 6.54
N CYS A 177 11.92 -9.95 7.65
CA CYS A 177 12.84 -10.68 8.52
C CYS A 177 13.65 -11.74 7.75
N LEU A 178 12.99 -12.54 6.92
CA LEU A 178 13.69 -13.52 6.07
C LEU A 178 14.64 -12.83 5.08
N SER A 179 14.17 -11.80 4.38
CA SER A 179 14.93 -11.18 3.30
C SER A 179 16.16 -10.41 3.80
N ILE A 180 16.04 -9.71 4.94
CA ILE A 180 17.20 -9.06 5.55
C ILE A 180 18.24 -10.08 6.00
N ASP A 181 17.81 -11.20 6.57
CA ASP A 181 18.72 -12.27 7.02
C ASP A 181 19.40 -12.96 5.85
N VAL A 182 18.67 -13.32 4.79
CA VAL A 182 19.25 -13.91 3.57
C VAL A 182 20.31 -12.99 2.97
N VAL A 183 19.97 -11.72 2.77
CA VAL A 183 20.88 -10.74 2.14
C VAL A 183 22.11 -10.51 2.98
N THR A 184 21.96 -10.27 4.28
CA THR A 184 23.09 -10.00 5.18
C THR A 184 23.95 -11.23 5.40
N ALA A 185 23.36 -12.40 5.65
CA ALA A 185 24.10 -13.62 5.91
C ALA A 185 24.88 -14.09 4.67
N TYR A 186 24.25 -14.03 3.48
CA TYR A 186 24.90 -14.43 2.23
C TYR A 186 25.93 -13.42 1.74
N LEU A 187 25.57 -12.14 1.65
CA LEU A 187 26.45 -11.13 1.04
C LEU A 187 27.47 -10.55 2.02
N LEU A 188 27.15 -10.45 3.31
CA LEU A 188 28.01 -9.81 4.31
C LEU A 188 28.66 -10.81 5.27
N GLY A 189 28.27 -12.09 5.20
CA GLY A 189 28.82 -13.17 6.02
C GLY A 189 28.27 -13.24 7.44
N ARG A 190 27.28 -12.41 7.77
CA ARG A 190 26.64 -12.35 9.07
C ARG A 190 25.17 -11.99 8.91
N ALA A 191 24.28 -12.79 9.49
CA ALA A 191 22.86 -12.47 9.53
C ALA A 191 22.61 -11.24 10.42
N TYR A 192 21.66 -10.40 10.02
CA TYR A 192 21.16 -9.31 10.86
C TYR A 192 20.50 -9.86 12.13
N GLY A 193 19.77 -10.97 12.00
CA GLY A 193 19.01 -11.61 13.06
C GLY A 193 17.53 -11.22 13.05
N GLY A 194 16.97 -10.83 11.90
CA GLY A 194 15.57 -10.41 11.79
C GLY A 194 14.60 -11.50 12.27
N LEU A 195 14.83 -12.75 11.89
CA LEU A 195 14.03 -13.89 12.37
C LEU A 195 14.27 -14.25 13.84
N ASP A 196 15.31 -13.71 14.48
CA ASP A 196 15.69 -13.97 15.87
C ASP A 196 15.18 -12.93 16.86
N GLU A 197 15.14 -11.66 16.45
CA GLU A 197 14.91 -10.50 17.33
C GLU A 197 13.73 -10.70 18.27
N ASN A 198 12.61 -11.17 17.74
CA ASN A 198 11.36 -11.33 18.48
C ASN A 198 10.99 -12.80 18.72
N ALA A 199 11.90 -13.74 18.43
CA ALA A 199 11.67 -15.18 18.62
C ALA A 199 11.50 -15.58 20.10
N HIS A 200 12.01 -14.78 21.03
CA HIS A 200 11.84 -15.00 22.46
C HIS A 200 10.43 -14.61 22.98
N LEU A 201 9.68 -13.82 22.21
CA LEU A 201 8.32 -13.38 22.56
C LEU A 201 7.28 -14.46 22.27
N SER A 202 6.14 -14.39 22.96
CA SER A 202 4.98 -15.22 22.65
C SER A 202 4.39 -14.87 21.28
N LEU A 203 3.69 -15.80 20.64
CA LEU A 203 3.07 -15.56 19.32
C LEU A 203 2.08 -14.39 19.32
N ALA A 204 1.41 -14.14 20.46
CA ALA A 204 0.54 -12.98 20.61
C ALA A 204 1.34 -11.67 20.68
N ALA A 205 2.44 -11.65 21.42
CA ALA A 205 3.30 -10.46 21.53
C ALA A 205 4.05 -10.17 20.22
N ARG A 206 4.37 -11.18 19.40
CA ARG A 206 4.95 -11.00 18.06
C ARG A 206 4.00 -10.34 17.05
N GLN A 207 2.71 -10.23 17.36
CA GLN A 207 1.73 -9.55 16.51
C GLN A 207 1.65 -8.04 16.80
N ASP A 208 2.23 -7.58 17.92
CA ASP A 208 2.25 -6.17 18.30
C ASP A 208 3.17 -5.35 17.37
N ASP A 209 2.80 -4.09 17.10
CA ASP A 209 3.58 -3.23 16.22
C ASP A 209 4.95 -2.84 16.81
N SER A 210 5.13 -2.92 18.13
CA SER A 210 6.46 -2.79 18.76
C SER A 210 7.38 -3.99 18.51
N ALA A 211 6.82 -5.12 18.08
CA ALA A 211 7.54 -6.37 17.79
C ALA A 211 7.78 -6.60 16.29
N LYS A 212 7.69 -5.55 15.46
CA LYS A 212 8.11 -5.59 14.05
C LYS A 212 9.64 -5.64 13.93
N LEU A 213 10.13 -5.99 12.74
CA LEU A 213 11.56 -5.95 12.44
C LEU A 213 12.15 -4.57 12.75
N SER A 214 13.17 -4.53 13.60
CA SER A 214 13.77 -3.26 14.03
C SER A 214 14.47 -2.48 12.91
N ALA A 215 14.70 -3.08 11.76
CA ALA A 215 15.20 -2.43 10.54
C ALA A 215 14.09 -1.74 9.70
N ASN A 216 12.81 -2.04 9.95
CA ASN A 216 11.71 -1.48 9.16
C ASN A 216 11.66 0.06 9.20
N PRO A 217 11.82 0.75 10.35
CA PRO A 217 11.81 2.22 10.36
C PRO A 217 12.90 2.83 9.47
N PHE A 218 14.11 2.25 9.43
CA PHE A 218 15.16 2.64 8.48
C PHE A 218 14.73 2.44 7.02
N ILE A 219 14.14 1.28 6.70
CA ILE A 219 13.67 0.96 5.34
C ILE A 219 12.56 1.92 4.92
N HIS A 220 11.50 2.05 5.70
CA HIS A 220 10.34 2.89 5.39
C HIS A 220 10.72 4.37 5.32
N ALA A 221 11.68 4.84 6.12
CA ALA A 221 12.18 6.20 5.97
C ALA A 221 12.74 6.43 4.54
N ILE A 222 13.60 5.54 4.05
CA ILE A 222 14.19 5.65 2.70
C ILE A 222 13.10 5.50 1.62
N VAL A 223 12.17 4.56 1.78
CA VAL A 223 11.05 4.35 0.86
C VAL A 223 10.18 5.61 0.79
N ALA A 224 9.82 6.17 1.93
CA ALA A 224 9.00 7.37 2.03
C ALA A 224 9.71 8.59 1.44
N PHE A 225 11.04 8.71 1.56
CA PHE A 225 11.79 9.79 0.89
C PHE A 225 11.74 9.69 -0.64
N SER A 226 11.48 8.51 -1.20
CA SER A 226 11.42 8.31 -2.64
C SER A 226 10.25 9.05 -3.32
N ARG A 227 9.26 9.52 -2.54
CA ARG A 227 8.18 10.43 -2.98
C ARG A 227 8.69 11.79 -3.47
N PHE A 228 9.92 12.17 -3.11
CA PHE A 228 10.60 13.38 -3.56
C PHE A 228 11.65 13.13 -4.64
N SER A 229 11.80 11.89 -5.11
CA SER A 229 12.94 11.48 -5.94
C SER A 229 13.02 12.18 -7.31
N LEU A 230 11.91 12.73 -7.81
CA LEU A 230 11.84 13.46 -9.07
C LEU A 230 12.16 14.96 -8.93
N LEU A 231 12.31 15.48 -7.70
CA LEU A 231 12.70 16.87 -7.48
C LEU A 231 14.12 17.13 -8.01
N PRO A 232 14.38 18.34 -8.54
CA PRO A 232 15.75 18.79 -8.82
C PRO A 232 16.64 18.63 -7.57
N ASN A 233 17.91 18.25 -7.76
CA ASN A 233 18.76 17.85 -6.63
C ASN A 233 18.87 18.90 -5.51
N ALA A 234 18.86 20.19 -5.84
CA ALA A 234 18.90 21.26 -4.83
C ALA A 234 17.62 21.30 -3.98
N LEU A 235 16.46 21.14 -4.62
CA LEU A 235 15.17 21.13 -3.92
C LEU A 235 14.97 19.83 -3.15
N PHE A 236 15.46 18.69 -3.67
CA PHE A 236 15.52 17.44 -2.92
C PHE A 236 16.33 17.59 -1.63
N LYS A 237 17.54 18.17 -1.69
CA LYS A 237 18.37 18.43 -0.51
C LYS A 237 17.68 19.34 0.51
N LEU A 238 16.98 20.37 0.03
CA LEU A 238 16.20 21.26 0.89
C LEU A 238 15.06 20.48 1.58
N ALA A 239 14.25 19.75 0.82
CA ALA A 239 13.14 18.95 1.35
C ALA A 239 13.62 17.88 2.33
N TYR A 240 14.73 17.21 2.01
CA TYR A 240 15.37 16.23 2.88
C TYR A 240 15.86 16.86 4.18
N GLY A 241 16.56 18.00 4.11
CA GLY A 241 17.05 18.71 5.30
C GLY A 241 15.92 19.19 6.20
N VAL A 242 14.86 19.76 5.62
CA VAL A 242 13.66 20.19 6.37
C VAL A 242 12.95 18.99 7.00
N SER A 243 12.78 17.90 6.25
CA SER A 243 12.16 16.68 6.77
C SER A 243 12.96 16.07 7.92
N GLN A 244 14.29 16.08 7.86
CA GLN A 244 15.12 15.61 8.98
C GLN A 244 14.99 16.48 10.23
N GLN A 245 14.74 17.78 10.07
CA GLN A 245 14.53 18.70 11.20
C GLN A 245 13.14 18.59 11.81
N LEU A 246 12.13 18.23 11.01
CA LEU A 246 10.73 18.12 11.44
C LEU A 246 10.33 16.71 11.88
N SER A 247 11.03 15.67 11.41
CA SER A 247 10.70 14.26 11.63
C SER A 247 11.84 13.54 12.36
N THR A 248 12.06 13.88 13.62
CA THR A 248 12.96 13.14 14.52
C THR A 248 12.19 12.04 15.24
N ASP A 249 11.77 11.03 14.49
CA ASP A 249 11.18 9.83 15.07
C ASP A 249 12.29 8.99 15.73
N GLU A 250 12.20 8.81 17.05
CA GLU A 250 13.15 8.06 17.85
C GLU A 250 13.31 6.61 17.33
N HIS A 251 12.25 5.98 16.86
CA HIS A 251 12.31 4.62 16.30
C HIS A 251 13.13 4.59 15.01
N VAL A 252 13.01 5.61 14.15
CA VAL A 252 13.82 5.75 12.95
C VAL A 252 15.29 5.93 13.35
N VAL A 253 15.60 6.84 14.29
CA VAL A 253 16.96 7.06 14.77
C VAL A 253 17.58 5.77 15.32
N GLN A 254 16.88 5.05 16.19
CA GLN A 254 17.36 3.80 16.76
C GLN A 254 17.56 2.70 15.70
N SER A 255 16.67 2.62 14.71
CA SER A 255 16.81 1.70 13.58
C SER A 255 18.08 1.99 12.76
N PHE A 256 18.33 3.26 12.45
CA PHE A 256 19.56 3.70 11.77
C PHE A 256 20.82 3.34 12.59
N LEU A 257 20.82 3.64 13.90
CA LEU A 257 21.95 3.33 14.79
C LEU A 257 22.21 1.83 14.92
N LYS A 258 21.16 1.01 15.00
CA LYS A 258 21.29 -0.44 15.06
C LYS A 258 21.89 -1.00 13.76
N LEU A 259 21.43 -0.50 12.62
CA LEU A 259 22.01 -0.89 11.33
C LEU A 259 23.45 -0.42 11.19
N ASP A 260 23.79 0.78 11.66
CA ASP A 260 25.17 1.28 11.64
C ASP A 260 26.10 0.44 12.54
N ARG A 261 25.65 0.02 13.72
CA ARG A 261 26.38 -0.93 14.57
C ARG A 261 26.61 -2.26 13.85
N PHE A 262 25.56 -2.82 13.25
CA PHE A 262 25.67 -4.06 12.48
C PHE A 262 26.69 -3.94 11.33
N ILE A 263 26.64 -2.85 10.55
CA ILE A 263 27.59 -2.62 9.45
C ILE A 263 29.01 -2.40 9.99
N ASN A 264 29.18 -1.67 11.09
CA ASN A 264 30.49 -1.49 11.72
C ASN A 264 31.08 -2.83 12.17
N ASP A 265 30.27 -3.73 12.72
CA ASP A 265 30.69 -5.08 13.10
C ASP A 265 31.10 -5.91 11.88
N VAL A 266 30.33 -5.87 10.79
CA VAL A 266 30.69 -6.49 9.51
C VAL A 266 32.03 -5.95 9.00
N MET A 267 32.20 -4.63 9.05
CA MET A 267 33.43 -3.96 8.62
C MET A 267 34.61 -4.28 9.53
N ALA A 268 34.42 -4.50 10.84
CA ALA A 268 35.50 -4.88 11.76
C ALA A 268 36.13 -6.23 11.39
N HIS A 269 35.36 -7.15 10.81
CA HIS A 269 35.80 -8.48 10.38
C HIS A 269 36.23 -8.54 8.90
N THR A 270 36.19 -7.41 8.19
CA THR A 270 36.60 -7.31 6.78
C THR A 270 38.12 -7.35 6.68
N GLN A 271 38.65 -8.39 6.03
CA GLN A 271 40.08 -8.60 5.86
C GLN A 271 40.64 -7.72 4.73
N SER A 272 41.72 -6.99 4.99
CA SER A 272 42.56 -6.39 3.94
C SER A 272 43.61 -7.41 3.52
N THR A 273 43.71 -7.68 2.22
CA THR A 273 44.58 -8.68 1.58
C THR A 273 45.91 -9.00 2.30
N GLY A 274 46.01 -10.22 2.84
CA GLY A 274 47.25 -10.96 3.13
C GLY A 274 47.58 -11.97 2.02
N SER A 275 48.67 -12.73 2.15
CA SER A 275 49.37 -13.51 1.10
C SER A 275 48.49 -14.41 0.20
N HIS A 276 49.02 -14.85 -0.96
CA HIS A 276 48.30 -15.61 -2.00
C HIS A 276 47.45 -16.82 -1.57
N SER A 277 47.73 -17.45 -0.42
CA SER A 277 46.90 -18.55 0.12
C SER A 277 45.65 -18.08 0.89
N GLU A 278 45.66 -16.85 1.41
CA GLU A 278 44.57 -16.19 2.15
C GLU A 278 43.57 -15.48 1.20
N GLN A 279 43.93 -15.37 -0.09
CA GLN A 279 43.20 -14.57 -1.07
C GLN A 279 41.82 -15.13 -1.47
N LYS A 280 41.61 -16.45 -1.31
CA LYS A 280 40.28 -17.08 -1.44
C LYS A 280 39.34 -16.76 -0.28
N SER A 281 39.89 -16.54 0.93
CA SER A 281 39.11 -16.11 2.11
C SER A 281 38.84 -14.60 2.08
N ALA A 282 39.81 -13.80 1.61
CA ALA A 282 39.75 -12.33 1.55
C ALA A 282 38.83 -11.74 0.46
N THR A 283 38.04 -12.55 -0.25
CA THR A 283 37.09 -12.10 -1.28
C THR A 283 35.75 -12.82 -1.22
N ARG A 284 35.40 -13.35 -0.04
CA ARG A 284 34.18 -14.16 0.12
C ARG A 284 32.91 -13.30 0.16
N TYR A 285 32.97 -12.11 0.77
CA TYR A 285 31.80 -11.26 0.98
C TYR A 285 31.88 -9.95 0.20
N TYR A 286 30.76 -9.23 0.16
CA TYR A 286 30.55 -8.03 -0.64
C TYR A 286 31.54 -6.93 -0.29
N GLN A 287 31.68 -6.63 1.00
CA GLN A 287 32.62 -5.65 1.53
C GLN A 287 34.09 -6.03 1.29
N ASP A 288 34.45 -7.32 1.41
CA ASP A 288 35.81 -7.79 1.17
C ASP A 288 36.22 -7.55 -0.29
N ARG A 289 35.31 -7.87 -1.22
CA ARG A 289 35.52 -7.68 -2.67
C ARG A 289 35.66 -6.22 -3.05
N LEU A 290 34.88 -5.33 -2.43
CA LEU A 290 35.00 -3.89 -2.65
C LEU A 290 36.37 -3.38 -2.19
N VAL A 291 36.77 -3.72 -0.96
CA VAL A 291 38.07 -3.31 -0.40
C VAL A 291 39.22 -3.88 -1.24
N ALA A 292 39.16 -5.15 -1.65
CA ALA A 292 40.15 -5.78 -2.52
C ALA A 292 40.24 -5.13 -3.91
N ALA A 293 39.17 -4.49 -4.39
CA ALA A 293 39.13 -3.72 -5.63
C ALA A 293 39.60 -2.27 -5.47
N GLY A 294 40.13 -1.88 -4.30
CA GLY A 294 40.62 -0.54 -4.01
C GLY A 294 39.53 0.46 -3.60
N VAL A 295 38.32 -0.01 -3.29
CA VAL A 295 37.26 0.84 -2.72
C VAL A 295 37.58 1.11 -1.25
N SER A 296 37.49 2.37 -0.82
CA SER A 296 37.78 2.75 0.58
C SER A 296 36.86 2.02 1.55
N ARG A 297 37.32 1.76 2.79
CA ARG A 297 36.49 1.09 3.81
C ARG A 297 35.22 1.86 4.15
N VAL A 298 35.30 3.19 4.19
CA VAL A 298 34.13 4.07 4.42
C VAL A 298 33.09 3.89 3.31
N GLU A 299 33.56 3.85 2.07
CA GLU A 299 32.68 3.62 0.93
C GLU A 299 32.13 2.18 0.93
N ALA A 300 32.95 1.18 1.21
CA ALA A 300 32.51 -0.21 1.30
C ALA A 300 31.41 -0.37 2.36
N ALA A 301 31.54 0.27 3.53
CA ALA A 301 30.52 0.30 4.57
C ALA A 301 29.19 0.91 4.06
N ALA A 302 29.27 2.05 3.35
CA ALA A 302 28.10 2.69 2.77
C ALA A 302 27.43 1.79 1.70
N GLN A 303 28.21 1.19 0.79
CA GLN A 303 27.70 0.26 -0.21
C GLN A 303 27.06 -0.98 0.45
N SER A 304 27.61 -1.46 1.57
CA SER A 304 27.02 -2.55 2.37
C SER A 304 25.67 -2.15 2.96
N LYS A 305 25.56 -0.94 3.53
CA LYS A 305 24.25 -0.43 4.01
C LYS A 305 23.22 -0.35 2.87
N ALA A 306 23.65 0.09 1.68
CA ALA A 306 22.77 0.15 0.51
C ALA A 306 22.33 -1.23 0.01
N ILE A 307 23.18 -2.26 0.06
CA ILE A 307 22.76 -3.60 -0.36
C ILE A 307 21.78 -4.23 0.64
N VAL A 308 21.90 -3.94 1.93
CA VAL A 308 20.90 -4.36 2.94
C VAL A 308 19.53 -3.75 2.63
N PHE A 309 19.46 -2.43 2.44
CA PHE A 309 18.22 -1.76 2.04
C PHE A 309 17.63 -2.36 0.76
N ALA A 310 18.45 -2.45 -0.29
CA ALA A 310 17.99 -2.88 -1.60
C ALA A 310 17.49 -4.33 -1.61
N GLY A 311 18.13 -5.23 -0.86
CA GLY A 311 17.81 -6.66 -0.87
C GLY A 311 16.69 -7.05 0.09
N ALA A 312 16.55 -6.37 1.23
CA ALA A 312 15.59 -6.73 2.26
C ALA A 312 14.15 -6.47 1.81
N ASP A 313 13.82 -5.21 1.55
CA ASP A 313 12.43 -4.79 1.31
C ASP A 313 11.90 -5.30 -0.05
N SER A 314 12.67 -5.12 -1.12
CA SER A 314 12.22 -5.48 -2.46
C SER A 314 11.90 -6.98 -2.61
N THR A 315 12.72 -7.86 -2.02
CA THR A 315 12.49 -9.30 -2.06
C THR A 315 11.32 -9.70 -1.17
N ALA A 316 11.16 -9.03 -0.01
CA ALA A 316 10.04 -9.25 0.90
C ALA A 316 8.70 -8.91 0.24
N VAL A 317 8.59 -7.76 -0.44
CA VAL A 317 7.39 -7.35 -1.19
C VAL A 317 7.04 -8.37 -2.28
N MET A 318 8.04 -8.90 -3.00
CA MET A 318 7.78 -9.93 -4.03
C MET A 318 7.30 -11.24 -3.40
N LEU A 319 7.95 -11.66 -2.31
CA LEU A 319 7.62 -12.90 -1.63
C LEU A 319 6.21 -12.85 -1.03
N VAL A 320 5.88 -11.79 -0.28
CA VAL A 320 4.55 -11.64 0.31
C VAL A 320 3.47 -11.58 -0.77
N THR A 321 3.74 -10.92 -1.91
CA THR A 321 2.78 -10.86 -3.03
C THR A 321 2.49 -12.25 -3.58
N ILE A 322 3.53 -13.07 -3.78
CA ILE A 322 3.36 -14.46 -4.25
C ILE A 322 2.56 -15.28 -3.22
N LEU A 323 2.96 -15.23 -1.96
CA LEU A 323 2.33 -16.03 -0.90
C LEU A 323 0.87 -15.60 -0.66
N PHE A 324 0.59 -14.31 -0.62
CA PHE A 324 -0.75 -13.74 -0.51
C PHE A 324 -1.69 -14.28 -1.60
N HIS A 325 -1.26 -14.24 -2.86
CA HIS A 325 -2.07 -14.74 -3.96
C HIS A 325 -2.19 -16.27 -3.96
N LEU A 326 -1.18 -17.02 -3.49
CA LEU A 326 -1.28 -18.47 -3.31
C LEU A 326 -2.19 -18.87 -2.14
N VAL A 327 -2.33 -18.03 -1.11
CA VAL A 327 -3.34 -18.20 -0.05
C VAL A 327 -4.74 -18.04 -0.64
N GLN A 328 -4.98 -16.98 -1.41
CA GLN A 328 -6.29 -16.71 -2.00
C GLN A 328 -6.67 -17.64 -3.17
N ASN A 329 -5.69 -18.13 -3.94
CA ASN A 329 -5.92 -18.97 -5.12
C ASN A 329 -5.59 -20.45 -4.84
N SER A 330 -6.56 -21.15 -4.24
CA SER A 330 -6.42 -22.58 -3.90
C SER A 330 -6.16 -23.48 -5.12
N SER A 331 -6.65 -23.11 -6.31
CA SER A 331 -6.42 -23.87 -7.55
C SER A 331 -4.95 -23.82 -7.97
N ALA A 332 -4.38 -22.61 -8.04
CA ALA A 332 -2.96 -22.42 -8.33
C ALA A 332 -2.09 -23.09 -7.26
N ARG A 333 -2.45 -22.96 -5.97
CA ARG A 333 -1.73 -23.64 -4.88
C ARG A 333 -1.70 -25.16 -5.07
N ARG A 334 -2.84 -25.80 -5.34
CA ARG A 334 -2.92 -27.25 -5.60
C ARG A 334 -2.12 -27.68 -6.83
N ARG A 335 -2.17 -26.92 -7.93
CA ARG A 335 -1.39 -27.22 -9.14
C ARG A 335 0.12 -27.12 -8.90
N LEU A 336 0.55 -26.08 -8.19
CA LEU A 336 1.95 -25.90 -7.80
C LEU A 336 2.42 -27.03 -6.88
N ARG A 337 1.60 -27.38 -5.89
CA ARG A 337 1.83 -28.51 -5.00
C ARG A 337 2.02 -29.80 -5.80
N ALA A 338 1.10 -30.14 -6.71
CA ALA A 338 1.21 -31.32 -7.55
C ALA A 338 2.51 -31.36 -8.38
N GLU A 339 2.91 -30.22 -8.97
CA GLU A 339 4.19 -30.11 -9.68
C GLU A 339 5.39 -30.39 -8.77
N LEU A 340 5.40 -29.83 -7.56
CA LEU A 340 6.48 -29.97 -6.58
C LEU A 340 6.64 -31.39 -6.03
N TYR A 341 5.56 -32.16 -5.90
CA TYR A 341 5.59 -33.56 -5.47
C TYR A 341 5.85 -34.56 -6.60
N SER A 342 5.65 -34.16 -7.87
CA SER A 342 5.87 -35.04 -9.03
C SER A 342 7.34 -35.37 -9.31
N ARG A 343 8.29 -34.69 -8.64
CA ARG A 343 9.73 -34.84 -8.86
C ARG A 343 10.48 -34.98 -7.52
N PRO A 344 11.47 -35.88 -7.41
CA PRO A 344 12.30 -35.98 -6.22
C PRO A 344 13.11 -34.69 -5.99
N GLN A 345 13.30 -34.30 -4.73
CA GLN A 345 13.93 -33.02 -4.35
C GLN A 345 15.43 -32.95 -4.69
N ASN A 346 16.13 -34.08 -4.69
CA ASN A 346 17.58 -34.12 -4.84
C ASN A 346 18.03 -33.70 -6.25
N GLY A 347 18.82 -32.64 -6.33
CA GLY A 347 19.40 -32.16 -7.59
C GLY A 347 18.42 -31.41 -8.50
N GLN A 348 17.23 -31.07 -8.01
CA GLN A 348 16.23 -30.36 -8.79
C GLN A 348 16.59 -28.87 -8.95
N VAL A 349 16.66 -28.41 -10.20
CA VAL A 349 16.76 -26.98 -10.52
C VAL A 349 15.36 -26.39 -10.48
N LEU A 350 14.98 -25.75 -9.38
CA LEU A 350 13.62 -25.22 -9.16
C LEU A 350 13.19 -24.26 -10.26
N GLU A 351 14.11 -23.47 -10.82
CA GLU A 351 13.84 -22.52 -11.90
C GLU A 351 13.43 -23.19 -13.22
N SER A 352 13.69 -24.49 -13.35
CA SER A 352 13.27 -25.31 -14.50
C SER A 352 11.84 -25.83 -14.37
N MET A 353 11.19 -25.68 -13.20
CA MET A 353 9.82 -26.14 -12.96
C MET A 353 8.82 -25.16 -13.59
N PRO A 354 8.06 -25.57 -14.63
CA PRO A 354 7.25 -24.65 -15.42
C PRO A 354 6.23 -23.84 -14.61
N PHE A 355 5.48 -24.47 -13.70
CA PHE A 355 4.41 -23.80 -12.97
C PHE A 355 4.94 -23.00 -11.79
N LEU A 356 5.94 -23.49 -11.04
CA LEU A 356 6.66 -22.68 -10.04
C LEU A 356 7.26 -21.41 -10.67
N ARG A 357 7.95 -21.55 -11.82
CA ARG A 357 8.44 -20.42 -12.62
C ARG A 357 7.32 -19.46 -12.96
N SER A 358 6.17 -19.98 -13.35
CA SER A 358 5.01 -19.17 -13.71
C SER A 358 4.43 -18.40 -12.50
N CYS A 359 4.33 -19.03 -11.33
CA CYS A 359 3.89 -18.38 -10.10
C CYS A 359 4.83 -17.25 -9.67
N VAL A 360 6.14 -17.49 -9.69
CA VAL A 360 7.14 -16.46 -9.34
C VAL A 360 7.11 -15.31 -10.35
N LYS A 361 7.02 -15.61 -11.65
CA LYS A 361 6.91 -14.57 -12.69
C LYS A 361 5.64 -13.73 -12.55
N GLU A 362 4.51 -14.35 -12.25
CA GLU A 362 3.25 -13.62 -12.05
C GLU A 362 3.29 -12.77 -10.78
N GLY A 363 3.91 -13.26 -9.71
CA GLY A 363 4.13 -12.47 -8.50
C GLY A 363 5.05 -11.27 -8.74
N LEU A 364 6.13 -11.44 -9.51
CA LEU A 364 7.01 -10.33 -9.91
C LEU A 364 6.27 -9.29 -10.78
N ARG A 365 5.32 -9.75 -11.61
CA ARG A 365 4.51 -8.88 -12.46
C ARG A 365 3.61 -7.97 -11.62
N LEU A 366 2.98 -8.51 -10.58
CA LEU A 366 2.04 -7.78 -9.71
C LEU A 366 2.73 -6.99 -8.60
N GLY A 367 3.74 -7.57 -7.95
CA GLY A 367 4.34 -6.99 -6.74
C GLY A 367 5.22 -5.78 -7.02
N MET A 368 5.92 -5.74 -8.18
CA MET A 368 6.77 -4.64 -8.68
C MET A 368 7.44 -3.77 -7.60
N ALA A 369 8.57 -4.21 -7.03
CA ALA A 369 9.28 -3.46 -6.00
C ALA A 369 9.65 -2.02 -6.45
N ASN A 370 9.83 -1.81 -7.75
CA ASN A 370 9.85 -0.48 -8.37
C ASN A 370 8.77 -0.40 -9.46
N PRO A 371 7.60 0.19 -9.17
CA PRO A 371 6.53 0.35 -10.14
C PRO A 371 6.77 1.50 -11.14
N THR A 372 7.63 2.47 -10.79
CA THR A 372 7.79 3.76 -11.50
C THR A 372 8.82 3.73 -12.64
N ARG A 373 9.01 4.87 -13.32
CA ARG A 373 9.92 4.97 -14.46
C ARG A 373 11.40 4.84 -14.09
N LEU A 374 12.10 3.94 -14.80
CA LEU A 374 13.57 3.89 -14.80
C LEU A 374 14.14 4.85 -15.84
N THR A 375 14.20 6.13 -15.50
CA THR A 375 14.58 7.20 -16.45
C THR A 375 16.04 7.14 -16.92
N ARG A 376 16.26 7.63 -18.13
CA ARG A 376 17.54 7.77 -18.86
C ARG A 376 17.55 9.08 -19.65
N VAL A 377 18.71 9.51 -20.12
CA VAL A 377 18.86 10.69 -20.97
C VAL A 377 19.23 10.26 -22.37
N VAL A 378 18.56 10.80 -23.40
CA VAL A 378 18.98 10.63 -24.80
C VAL A 378 20.39 11.23 -24.95
N PRO A 379 21.41 10.45 -25.37
CA PRO A 379 22.79 10.91 -25.43
C PRO A 379 23.01 12.10 -26.36
N ASP A 380 24.04 12.89 -26.06
CA ASP A 380 24.48 13.99 -26.91
C ASP A 380 24.85 13.51 -28.32
N GLY A 381 24.53 14.32 -29.33
CA GLY A 381 24.75 13.97 -30.74
C GLY A 381 23.85 12.84 -31.27
N SER A 382 22.88 12.37 -30.48
CA SER A 382 21.93 11.32 -30.87
C SER A 382 20.48 11.80 -30.90
N GLN A 383 19.61 11.01 -31.52
CA GLN A 383 18.17 11.20 -31.54
C GLN A 383 17.50 9.84 -31.37
N LEU A 384 16.58 9.72 -30.42
CA LEU A 384 15.76 8.53 -30.27
C LEU A 384 14.51 8.66 -31.14
N ARG A 385 14.31 7.72 -32.06
CA ARG A 385 13.12 7.61 -32.90
C ARG A 385 12.26 6.45 -32.43
N VAL A 386 10.97 6.72 -32.21
CA VAL A 386 9.99 5.74 -31.70
C VAL A 386 8.74 5.76 -32.58
N GLY A 387 8.26 4.60 -32.98
CA GLY A 387 6.98 4.47 -33.70
C GLY A 387 5.80 4.48 -32.73
N THR A 388 4.79 5.30 -33.01
CA THR A 388 3.51 5.30 -32.28
C THR A 388 2.35 5.55 -33.25
N GLY A 389 1.39 4.62 -33.32
CA GLY A 389 0.17 4.79 -34.13
C GLY A 389 0.42 5.15 -35.61
N GLY A 390 1.44 4.57 -36.24
CA GLY A 390 1.79 4.85 -37.64
C GLY A 390 2.56 6.17 -37.87
N ARG A 391 2.97 6.87 -36.82
CA ARG A 391 3.84 8.06 -36.88
C ARG A 391 5.17 7.80 -36.19
N GLU A 392 6.22 8.43 -36.66
CA GLU A 392 7.52 8.43 -36.00
C GLU A 392 7.66 9.69 -35.13
N VAL A 393 7.97 9.49 -33.85
CA VAL A 393 8.29 10.56 -32.91
C VAL A 393 9.80 10.60 -32.73
N ALA A 394 10.39 11.74 -33.04
CA ALA A 394 11.79 12.02 -32.80
C ALA A 394 11.97 12.74 -31.45
N LEU A 395 12.90 12.23 -30.64
CA LEU A 395 13.26 12.77 -29.32
C LEU A 395 14.74 13.21 -29.36
N PRO A 396 15.03 14.51 -29.22
CA PRO A 396 16.40 15.03 -29.30
C PRO A 396 17.24 14.66 -28.08
N ALA A 397 18.56 14.81 -28.21
CA ALA A 397 19.51 14.75 -27.11
C ALA A 397 19.08 15.57 -25.90
N GLY A 398 19.38 15.09 -24.69
CA GLY A 398 18.98 15.71 -23.43
C GLY A 398 17.53 15.43 -22.99
N THR A 399 16.70 14.78 -23.84
CA THR A 399 15.35 14.36 -23.43
C THR A 399 15.43 13.26 -22.37
N ILE A 400 14.66 13.39 -21.27
CA ILE A 400 14.56 12.34 -20.26
C ILE A 400 13.51 11.32 -20.71
N VAL A 401 13.92 10.07 -20.91
CA VAL A 401 13.07 8.98 -21.38
C VAL A 401 13.04 7.82 -20.39
N GLY A 402 11.96 7.06 -20.33
CA GLY A 402 11.93 5.82 -19.56
C GLY A 402 10.55 5.18 -19.54
N CYS A 403 10.46 3.98 -18.96
CA CYS A 403 9.22 3.24 -18.81
C CYS A 403 8.99 2.83 -17.37
N ALA A 404 7.73 2.85 -16.95
CA ALA A 404 7.28 2.34 -15.67
C ALA A 404 6.97 0.84 -15.82
N ALA A 405 7.47 0.02 -14.88
CA ALA A 405 7.11 -1.39 -14.83
C ALA A 405 5.58 -1.54 -14.70
N TYR A 406 4.95 -0.66 -13.92
CA TYR A 406 3.50 -0.63 -13.73
C TYR A 406 2.73 -0.50 -15.05
N SER A 407 3.19 0.36 -15.97
CA SER A 407 2.53 0.54 -17.26
C SER A 407 2.67 -0.69 -18.16
N LEU A 408 3.83 -1.36 -18.16
CA LEU A 408 4.05 -2.57 -18.98
C LEU A 408 3.29 -3.77 -18.41
N HIS A 409 3.44 -4.00 -17.11
CA HIS A 409 2.90 -5.16 -16.42
C HIS A 409 1.38 -5.15 -16.34
N HIS A 410 0.76 -3.96 -16.43
CA HIS A 410 -0.69 -3.79 -16.42
C HIS A 410 -1.29 -3.36 -17.77
N ASP A 411 -0.57 -3.54 -18.88
CA ASP A 411 -1.13 -3.33 -20.21
C ASP A 411 -2.09 -4.48 -20.56
N PRO A 412 -3.41 -4.24 -20.69
CA PRO A 412 -4.40 -5.29 -21.00
C PRO A 412 -4.21 -5.91 -22.39
N GLN A 413 -3.51 -5.24 -23.32
CA GLN A 413 -3.21 -5.81 -24.64
C GLN A 413 -2.11 -6.88 -24.56
N VAL A 414 -1.20 -6.75 -23.59
CA VAL A 414 -0.11 -7.71 -23.35
C VAL A 414 -0.52 -8.75 -22.32
N PHE A 415 -1.19 -8.31 -21.24
CA PHE A 415 -1.60 -9.12 -20.10
C PHE A 415 -3.13 -9.05 -19.92
N PRO A 416 -3.91 -9.97 -20.52
CA PRO A 416 -5.36 -10.03 -20.30
C PRO A 416 -5.69 -10.20 -18.82
N GLU A 417 -6.70 -9.49 -18.31
CA GLU A 417 -6.99 -9.36 -16.88
C GLU A 417 -5.73 -8.98 -16.06
N PRO A 418 -5.16 -7.79 -16.32
CA PRO A 418 -3.81 -7.44 -15.86
C PRO A 418 -3.68 -7.41 -14.33
N PHE A 419 -4.74 -7.22 -13.55
CA PHE A 419 -4.65 -7.19 -12.09
C PHE A 419 -4.83 -8.57 -11.45
N ALA A 420 -5.22 -9.59 -12.21
CA ALA A 420 -5.44 -10.93 -11.69
C ALA A 420 -4.12 -11.72 -11.62
N PHE A 421 -3.90 -12.43 -10.51
CA PHE A 421 -2.82 -13.41 -10.39
C PHE A 421 -3.20 -14.68 -11.16
N ARG A 422 -2.70 -14.80 -12.39
CA ARG A 422 -2.92 -15.97 -13.26
C ARG A 422 -1.59 -16.56 -13.75
N PRO A 423 -0.92 -17.42 -12.96
CA PRO A 423 0.32 -18.08 -13.38
C PRO A 423 0.19 -18.80 -14.73
N GLU A 424 -0.99 -19.32 -15.05
CA GLU A 424 -1.30 -20.03 -16.30
C GLU A 424 -0.94 -19.22 -17.56
N ARG A 425 -0.94 -17.89 -17.50
CA ARG A 425 -0.61 -17.03 -18.66
C ARG A 425 0.82 -17.21 -19.16
N TRP A 426 1.70 -17.78 -18.34
CA TRP A 426 3.11 -17.99 -18.66
C TRP A 426 3.39 -19.36 -19.28
N LEU A 427 2.38 -20.21 -19.38
CA LEU A 427 2.49 -21.52 -19.99
C LEU A 427 1.93 -21.49 -21.40
N ASP A 428 2.67 -22.07 -22.33
CA ASP A 428 2.22 -22.35 -23.70
C ASP A 428 1.82 -23.83 -23.77
N ASP A 429 0.78 -24.18 -23.02
CA ASP A 429 0.33 -25.57 -22.84
C ASP A 429 -1.06 -25.84 -23.47
N GLY A 430 -1.63 -24.84 -24.16
CA GLY A 430 -2.98 -24.92 -24.73
C GLY A 430 -4.12 -24.94 -23.70
N LEU A 431 -3.81 -25.02 -22.40
CA LEU A 431 -4.77 -25.05 -21.29
C LEU A 431 -4.97 -23.67 -20.65
N ASN A 432 -4.20 -22.68 -21.09
CA ASN A 432 -4.20 -21.32 -20.58
C ASN A 432 -5.38 -20.44 -21.03
N GLY A 433 -6.35 -20.97 -21.78
CA GLY A 433 -7.52 -20.21 -22.25
C GLY A 433 -7.20 -19.04 -23.20
N GLY A 434 -6.08 -19.09 -23.92
CA GLY A 434 -5.65 -18.01 -24.82
C GLY A 434 -5.03 -16.80 -24.10
N LEU A 435 -4.71 -16.95 -22.81
CA LEU A 435 -4.08 -15.90 -22.00
C LEU A 435 -2.66 -15.60 -22.48
N TRP A 436 -1.89 -16.59 -22.93
CA TRP A 436 -0.51 -16.40 -23.35
C TRP A 436 -0.42 -15.51 -24.60
N LYS A 437 0.52 -14.55 -24.57
CA LYS A 437 0.87 -13.71 -25.71
C LYS A 437 2.38 -13.74 -25.95
N PRO A 438 2.85 -13.80 -27.21
CA PRO A 438 4.29 -13.85 -27.52
C PRO A 438 5.13 -12.70 -26.93
N ASN A 439 4.51 -11.54 -26.71
CA ASN A 439 5.21 -10.33 -26.26
C ASN A 439 5.24 -10.15 -24.73
N MET A 440 4.65 -11.06 -23.93
CA MET A 440 4.63 -10.93 -22.47
C MET A 440 6.04 -10.85 -21.87
N GLU A 441 6.96 -11.70 -22.33
CA GLU A 441 8.35 -11.73 -21.85
C GLU A 441 9.09 -10.41 -22.11
N LYS A 442 8.80 -9.79 -23.27
CA LYS A 442 9.42 -8.51 -23.66
C LYS A 442 8.93 -7.33 -22.82
N ASN A 443 7.76 -7.48 -22.20
CA ASN A 443 7.15 -6.46 -21.34
C ASN A 443 7.36 -6.73 -19.85
N MET A 444 8.14 -7.75 -19.49
CA MET A 444 8.53 -7.99 -18.11
C MET A 444 9.79 -7.19 -17.76
N MET A 445 9.63 -6.23 -16.85
CA MET A 445 10.69 -5.37 -16.36
C MET A 445 10.84 -5.33 -14.82
N PRO A 446 10.62 -6.43 -14.05
CA PRO A 446 10.68 -6.39 -12.58
C PRO A 446 12.09 -6.08 -12.03
N PHE A 447 13.13 -6.29 -12.84
CA PHE A 447 14.53 -6.02 -12.48
C PHE A 447 15.18 -4.94 -13.35
N GLY A 448 14.40 -4.23 -14.17
CA GLY A 448 14.94 -3.39 -15.24
C GLY A 448 15.65 -4.19 -16.34
N HIS A 449 16.36 -3.50 -17.23
CA HIS A 449 17.04 -4.09 -18.38
C HIS A 449 18.47 -3.58 -18.59
N GLY A 450 19.23 -4.38 -19.34
CA GLY A 450 20.58 -4.06 -19.84
C GLY A 450 21.63 -3.89 -18.77
N ALA A 451 22.66 -3.09 -19.05
CA ALA A 451 23.84 -2.96 -18.19
C ALA A 451 23.50 -2.41 -16.80
N ARG A 452 22.34 -1.77 -16.63
CA ARG A 452 21.86 -1.17 -15.37
C ARG A 452 20.71 -1.95 -14.72
N ALA A 453 20.43 -3.18 -15.17
CA ALA A 453 19.50 -4.08 -14.49
C ALA A 453 19.96 -4.37 -13.05
N CYS A 454 19.01 -4.79 -12.21
CA CYS A 454 19.26 -5.13 -10.81
C CYS A 454 20.39 -6.16 -10.69
N ILE A 455 21.45 -5.80 -9.96
CA ILE A 455 22.59 -6.70 -9.73
C ILE A 455 22.21 -7.88 -8.81
N GLY A 456 21.26 -7.66 -7.89
CA GLY A 456 20.74 -8.66 -6.97
C GLY A 456 19.71 -9.62 -7.57
N LYS A 457 19.40 -9.53 -8.87
CA LYS A 457 18.36 -10.34 -9.53
C LYS A 457 18.48 -11.82 -9.20
N ASN A 458 19.67 -12.40 -9.32
CA ASN A 458 19.82 -13.84 -9.11
C ASN A 458 19.61 -14.22 -7.64
N VAL A 459 20.10 -13.42 -6.68
CA VAL A 459 19.87 -13.66 -5.24
C VAL A 459 18.37 -13.65 -4.93
N ALA A 460 17.66 -12.62 -5.40
CA ALA A 460 16.22 -12.49 -5.21
C ALA A 460 15.46 -13.67 -5.86
N MET A 461 15.77 -14.01 -7.11
CA MET A 461 15.11 -15.14 -7.79
C MET A 461 15.33 -16.46 -7.04
N HIS A 462 16.56 -16.75 -6.61
CA HIS A 462 16.86 -17.95 -5.82
C HIS A 462 16.06 -17.96 -4.51
N GLN A 463 16.09 -16.87 -3.74
CA GLN A 463 15.31 -16.77 -2.50
C GLN A 463 13.81 -17.00 -2.76
N LEU A 464 13.23 -16.39 -3.80
CA LEU A 464 11.82 -16.55 -4.13
C LEU A 464 11.48 -17.99 -4.51
N TYR A 465 12.28 -18.63 -5.37
CA TYR A 465 12.03 -20.02 -5.78
C TYR A 465 12.12 -20.99 -4.62
N GLU A 466 13.20 -20.91 -3.84
CA GLU A 466 13.45 -21.80 -2.71
C GLU A 466 12.38 -21.62 -1.63
N THR A 467 12.06 -20.36 -1.28
CA THR A 467 11.08 -20.08 -0.22
C THR A 467 9.67 -20.50 -0.63
N VAL A 468 9.24 -20.17 -1.85
CA VAL A 468 7.90 -20.56 -2.35
C VAL A 468 7.79 -22.08 -2.44
N ALA A 469 8.82 -22.77 -2.95
CA ALA A 469 8.82 -24.23 -2.99
C ALA A 469 8.77 -24.86 -1.59
N ALA A 470 9.54 -24.33 -0.63
CA ALA A 470 9.57 -24.82 0.75
C ALA A 470 8.22 -24.63 1.46
N VAL A 471 7.61 -23.44 1.35
CA VAL A 471 6.30 -23.11 1.93
C VAL A 471 5.18 -23.98 1.37
N ILE A 472 5.20 -24.27 0.06
CA ILE A 472 4.16 -25.11 -0.56
C ILE A 472 4.35 -26.59 -0.22
N ARG A 473 5.59 -27.05 -0.03
CA ARG A 473 5.89 -28.44 0.36
C ARG A 473 5.58 -28.73 1.84
N SER A 474 5.59 -27.73 2.71
CA SER A 474 5.24 -27.90 4.13
C SER A 474 3.74 -27.91 4.38
N ASP A 475 2.93 -27.60 3.37
CA ASP A 475 1.49 -27.39 3.49
C ASP A 475 1.11 -26.31 4.52
N VAL A 476 2.04 -25.41 4.91
CA VAL A 476 1.78 -24.43 5.98
C VAL A 476 0.70 -23.41 5.60
N LEU A 477 0.41 -23.26 4.30
CA LEU A 477 -0.66 -22.41 3.79
C LEU A 477 -2.02 -23.12 3.69
N GLU A 478 -2.11 -24.43 3.97
CA GLU A 478 -3.40 -25.11 4.01
C GLU A 478 -4.24 -24.57 5.18
N ASP A 479 -5.52 -24.31 4.90
CA ASP A 479 -6.50 -23.64 5.77
C ASP A 479 -6.16 -22.18 6.15
N ALA A 480 -5.08 -21.61 5.62
CA ALA A 480 -4.79 -20.20 5.76
C ALA A 480 -5.76 -19.34 4.93
N TYR A 481 -6.13 -18.18 5.47
CA TYR A 481 -6.88 -17.14 4.77
C TYR A 481 -6.21 -15.79 4.96
N ALA A 482 -6.34 -14.90 3.98
CA ALA A 482 -5.79 -13.56 4.07
C ALA A 482 -6.73 -12.67 4.90
N CYS A 483 -6.18 -11.87 5.83
CA CYS A 483 -6.95 -10.87 6.59
C CYS A 483 -7.32 -9.63 5.75
N LYS A 484 -6.75 -9.49 4.55
CA LYS A 484 -7.01 -8.41 3.60
C LYS A 484 -7.39 -9.02 2.24
N ASP A 485 -8.31 -8.38 1.53
CA ASP A 485 -8.79 -8.87 0.23
C ASP A 485 -7.83 -8.56 -0.93
N LYS A 486 -7.03 -7.49 -0.81
CA LYS A 486 -6.08 -7.04 -1.83
C LYS A 486 -4.81 -6.47 -1.21
N ILE A 487 -3.72 -6.49 -1.99
CA ILE A 487 -2.52 -5.70 -1.73
C ILE A 487 -2.69 -4.37 -2.45
N GLU A 488 -2.56 -3.27 -1.71
CA GLU A 488 -2.48 -1.93 -2.28
C GLU A 488 -1.07 -1.38 -2.09
N MET A 489 -0.55 -0.71 -3.09
CA MET A 489 0.83 -0.21 -3.09
C MET A 489 0.86 1.31 -3.25
N TYR A 490 1.76 1.98 -2.52
CA TYR A 490 2.23 3.31 -2.89
C TYR A 490 3.18 3.19 -4.08
N GLU A 491 2.84 3.83 -5.20
CA GLU A 491 3.58 3.71 -6.45
C GLU A 491 4.77 4.69 -6.51
N TRP A 492 5.60 4.68 -5.46
CA TRP A 492 6.85 5.45 -5.43
C TRP A 492 8.00 4.69 -6.09
N PHE A 493 9.19 5.30 -6.14
CA PHE A 493 10.35 4.65 -6.74
C PHE A 493 10.70 3.33 -6.04
N ASN A 494 10.61 3.29 -4.71
CA ASN A 494 10.51 2.03 -3.99
C ASN A 494 9.03 1.91 -3.58
N GLY A 495 8.35 0.88 -4.07
CA GLY A 495 6.95 0.66 -3.73
C GLY A 495 6.79 0.25 -2.26
N ASP A 496 5.67 0.59 -1.64
CA ASP A 496 5.36 0.19 -0.26
C ASP A 496 3.92 -0.33 -0.16
N ILE A 497 3.65 -1.32 0.70
CA ILE A 497 2.31 -1.87 0.89
C ILE A 497 1.54 -1.00 1.89
N LYS A 498 0.33 -0.55 1.51
CA LYS A 498 -0.51 0.30 2.35
C LYS A 498 -1.01 -0.45 3.59
N GLY A 499 -1.03 0.27 4.74
CA GLY A 499 -1.58 -0.24 6.00
C GLY A 499 -0.67 -1.22 6.73
N HIS A 500 0.65 -1.00 6.68
CA HIS A 500 1.70 -1.69 7.45
C HIS A 500 2.30 -0.77 8.55
N GLN A 501 1.58 0.31 8.93
CA GLN A 501 1.96 1.21 10.01
C GLN A 501 0.95 1.13 11.17
N PRO A 502 1.40 1.24 12.45
CA PRO A 502 0.52 1.19 13.62
C PRO A 502 -0.53 2.31 13.63
N GLU A 503 -1.78 1.99 13.97
CA GLU A 503 -2.79 2.98 14.39
C GLU A 503 -3.23 2.72 15.84
N GLY A 504 -2.47 3.27 16.78
CA GLY A 504 -2.95 3.72 18.10
C GLY A 504 -2.68 5.23 18.24
N PRO A 505 -3.29 5.95 19.21
CA PRO A 505 -2.96 7.35 19.42
C PRO A 505 -1.47 7.49 19.76
N THR A 506 -0.76 8.37 19.05
CA THR A 506 0.68 8.57 19.26
C THR A 506 0.93 9.15 20.66
N SER A 507 2.10 8.87 21.22
CA SER A 507 2.53 9.45 22.51
C SER A 507 2.52 10.98 22.49
N GLU A 508 2.82 11.57 21.33
CA GLU A 508 2.76 13.02 21.09
C GLU A 508 1.34 13.56 21.14
N TRP A 509 0.36 12.82 20.60
CA TRP A 509 -1.05 13.19 20.67
C TRP A 509 -1.56 13.16 22.11
N VAL A 510 -1.25 12.09 22.85
CA VAL A 510 -1.61 11.97 24.28
C VAL A 510 -1.04 13.15 25.06
N SER A 511 0.24 13.43 24.87
CA SER A 511 0.93 14.55 25.53
C SER A 511 0.34 15.91 25.12
N GLY A 512 -0.03 16.08 23.86
CA GLY A 512 -0.60 17.31 23.32
C GLY A 512 -1.97 17.65 23.90
N VAL A 513 -2.85 16.66 24.04
CA VAL A 513 -4.19 16.87 24.63
C VAL A 513 -4.09 17.13 26.13
N GLN A 514 -3.23 16.41 26.84
CA GLN A 514 -3.00 16.63 28.28
C GLN A 514 -2.36 18.01 28.55
N ALA A 515 -1.55 18.53 27.63
CA ALA A 515 -1.01 19.88 27.70
C ALA A 515 -2.09 20.97 27.47
N HIS A 516 -3.04 20.72 26.57
CA HIS A 516 -4.13 21.67 26.28
C HIS A 516 -5.23 21.68 27.35
N HIS A 517 -5.42 20.56 28.06
CA HIS A 517 -6.37 20.44 29.17
C HIS A 517 -5.64 20.00 30.44
N PRO A 518 -4.96 20.92 31.15
CA PRO A 518 -4.19 20.60 32.34
C PRO A 518 -5.07 19.97 33.41
N GLY A 519 -4.72 18.76 33.85
CA GLY A 519 -5.52 17.95 34.78
C GLY A 519 -6.38 16.87 34.12
N LEU A 520 -6.39 16.79 32.79
CA LEU A 520 -6.95 15.66 32.04
C LEU A 520 -5.91 14.54 31.95
N GLU A 521 -6.27 13.34 32.42
CA GLU A 521 -5.46 12.14 32.24
C GLU A 521 -6.05 11.27 31.13
N ILE A 522 -5.27 10.95 30.10
CA ILE A 522 -5.73 10.11 28.98
C ILE A 522 -5.22 8.69 29.20
N LEU A 523 -6.14 7.81 29.51
CA LEU A 523 -5.87 6.41 29.78
C LEU A 523 -6.36 5.59 28.58
N TYR A 524 -5.42 5.03 27.82
CA TYR A 524 -5.73 4.13 26.71
C TYR A 524 -5.69 2.68 27.17
N GLY A 525 -6.79 1.96 26.96
CA GLY A 525 -6.87 0.52 27.17
C GLY A 525 -7.56 -0.12 25.99
N ASN A 526 -6.95 -1.15 25.39
CA ASN A 526 -7.65 -1.98 24.41
C ASN A 526 -8.69 -2.83 25.15
N PRO A 527 -10.00 -2.59 24.93
CA PRO A 527 -11.02 -3.35 25.61
C PRO A 527 -11.25 -4.71 24.92
N ALA A 528 -10.71 -4.95 23.71
CA ALA A 528 -10.80 -6.25 23.06
C ALA A 528 -9.84 -7.25 23.70
N LEU A 529 -10.37 -8.43 24.02
CA LEU A 529 -9.61 -9.62 24.35
C LEU A 529 -9.20 -10.35 23.06
N PRO A 530 -8.17 -11.22 23.10
CA PRO A 530 -7.71 -11.97 21.93
C PRO A 530 -8.78 -12.83 21.25
N ASP A 531 -9.86 -13.16 21.96
CA ASP A 531 -11.01 -13.92 21.46
C ASP A 531 -12.12 -13.04 20.86
N GLY A 532 -11.89 -11.72 20.77
CA GLY A 532 -12.84 -10.75 20.23
C GLY A 532 -13.94 -10.34 21.21
N SER A 533 -13.96 -10.87 22.44
CA SER A 533 -14.83 -10.39 23.50
C SER A 533 -14.32 -9.06 24.07
N ILE A 534 -15.19 -8.30 24.73
CA ILE A 534 -14.86 -6.98 25.30
C ILE A 534 -14.71 -7.14 26.81
N LYS A 535 -13.57 -6.70 27.36
CA LYS A 535 -13.36 -6.58 28.80
C LYS A 535 -14.48 -5.77 29.42
N SER A 536 -15.12 -6.31 30.46
CA SER A 536 -16.04 -5.53 31.27
C SER A 536 -15.30 -4.37 31.96
N TYR A 537 -16.05 -3.37 32.41
CA TYR A 537 -15.48 -2.25 33.17
C TYR A 537 -14.69 -2.78 34.39
N GLU A 538 -15.20 -3.83 35.04
CA GLU A 538 -14.60 -4.52 36.19
C GLU A 538 -13.41 -5.43 35.84
N GLU A 539 -13.00 -5.50 34.57
CA GLU A 539 -11.85 -6.28 34.07
C GLU A 539 -10.72 -5.39 33.52
N LEU A 540 -10.96 -4.09 33.31
CA LEU A 540 -9.91 -3.13 32.90
C LEU A 540 -8.83 -3.00 33.98
N LYS A 541 -7.63 -2.45 33.76
CA LYS A 541 -6.72 -2.29 34.92
C LYS A 541 -7.31 -1.28 35.92
N PRO A 542 -7.14 -1.44 37.26
CA PRO A 542 -7.65 -0.48 38.24
C PRO A 542 -7.22 0.96 37.95
N GLU A 543 -6.02 1.14 37.38
CA GLU A 543 -5.51 2.43 36.92
C GLU A 543 -6.38 3.07 35.82
N ILE A 544 -7.02 2.27 34.95
CA ILE A 544 -7.89 2.73 33.84
C ILE A 544 -9.32 3.02 34.33
N ARG A 545 -9.75 2.42 35.44
CA ARG A 545 -11.14 2.51 35.92
C ARG A 545 -11.39 3.68 36.86
N ASN A 546 -10.47 3.91 37.80
CA ASN A 546 -10.69 4.81 38.92
C ASN A 546 -10.29 6.24 38.55
N GLY A 547 -11.24 7.18 38.62
CA GLY A 547 -10.98 8.61 38.38
C GLY A 547 -11.25 9.13 36.96
N VAL A 548 -11.93 8.36 36.10
CA VAL A 548 -12.25 8.75 34.71
C VAL A 548 -13.48 9.66 34.64
N THR A 549 -13.31 10.85 34.04
CA THR A 549 -14.37 11.88 33.91
C THR A 549 -15.18 11.77 32.60
N LEU A 550 -14.59 11.22 31.53
CA LEU A 550 -15.25 11.03 30.22
C LEU A 550 -14.80 9.70 29.60
N LEU A 551 -15.77 8.91 29.12
CA LEU A 551 -15.51 7.63 28.44
C LEU A 551 -15.93 7.76 26.97
N ALA A 552 -14.95 7.76 26.06
CA ALA A 552 -15.21 7.64 24.62
C ALA A 552 -15.05 6.17 24.22
N THR A 553 -16.12 5.53 23.75
CA THR A 553 -16.11 4.12 23.34
C THR A 553 -16.20 4.00 21.82
N TYR A 554 -15.21 3.32 21.25
CA TYR A 554 -15.37 2.69 19.94
C TYR A 554 -16.02 1.33 20.17
N ILE A 555 -17.29 1.18 19.79
CA ILE A 555 -18.06 -0.06 20.01
C ILE A 555 -18.08 -0.86 18.69
N PRO A 556 -17.33 -1.96 18.55
CA PRO A 556 -17.75 -3.04 17.66
C PRO A 556 -19.03 -3.68 18.24
N PRO A 557 -19.94 -4.18 17.39
CA PRO A 557 -21.36 -4.38 17.75
C PRO A 557 -21.56 -5.30 18.97
N PRO A 558 -22.59 -5.06 19.81
CA PRO A 558 -22.87 -5.91 20.96
C PRO A 558 -23.53 -7.25 20.58
N SER A 559 -23.20 -8.29 21.35
CA SER A 559 -24.06 -9.48 21.57
C SER A 559 -25.14 -9.15 22.63
N PRO A 560 -26.20 -9.96 22.80
CA PRO A 560 -27.58 -9.50 22.98
C PRO A 560 -27.88 -8.68 24.25
N ILE A 561 -28.83 -7.75 24.09
CA ILE A 561 -29.34 -6.82 25.10
C ILE A 561 -30.03 -7.60 26.24
N PRO A 562 -29.74 -7.31 27.52
CA PRO A 562 -30.48 -7.88 28.65
C PRO A 562 -31.94 -7.41 28.66
N GLU A 563 -32.88 -8.34 28.84
CA GLU A 563 -34.31 -8.05 28.95
C GLU A 563 -34.61 -7.13 30.15
N GLY A 564 -35.43 -6.10 29.95
CA GLY A 564 -36.11 -5.41 31.06
C GLY A 564 -36.08 -3.88 31.12
N ARG A 565 -35.57 -3.16 30.12
CA ARG A 565 -35.79 -1.70 30.02
C ARG A 565 -36.63 -1.35 28.79
N GLN A 566 -37.89 -0.99 29.02
CA GLN A 566 -38.72 -0.31 28.05
C GLN A 566 -38.03 1.00 27.65
N ILE A 567 -37.54 1.08 26.41
CA ILE A 567 -37.26 2.34 25.73
C ILE A 567 -38.64 2.92 25.40
N ALA A 568 -39.25 3.57 26.39
CA ALA A 568 -40.50 4.27 26.19
C ALA A 568 -40.26 5.42 25.18
N GLU A 569 -41.18 5.54 24.22
CA GLU A 569 -41.42 6.66 23.30
C GLU A 569 -40.78 6.65 21.90
N TRP A 570 -40.16 5.57 21.42
CA TRP A 570 -39.83 5.41 19.97
C TRP A 570 -40.61 4.22 19.44
N VAL A 571 -41.74 4.47 18.78
CA VAL A 571 -42.73 3.43 18.46
C VAL A 571 -42.71 3.07 16.97
N ILE A 572 -42.05 3.84 16.10
CA ILE A 572 -42.04 3.56 14.65
C ILE A 572 -40.62 3.60 14.04
N GLY A 573 -40.19 2.48 13.44
CA GLY A 573 -38.93 2.36 12.69
C GLY A 573 -39.16 2.23 11.18
N GLY A 574 -38.64 3.16 10.39
CA GLY A 574 -38.68 3.11 8.92
C GLY A 574 -37.38 2.54 8.33
N THR A 575 -37.49 1.58 7.41
CA THR A 575 -36.35 1.05 6.64
C THR A 575 -36.51 1.38 5.14
N LEU A 576 -35.50 2.06 4.57
CA LEU A 576 -35.46 2.38 3.14
C LEU A 576 -34.47 1.41 2.46
N GLY A 577 -35.04 0.36 1.85
CA GLY A 577 -34.41 -0.93 1.55
C GLY A 577 -35.01 -2.06 2.41
N TYR A 578 -34.99 -3.32 1.95
CA TYR A 578 -35.40 -4.47 2.77
C TYR A 578 -34.67 -5.78 2.43
N GLY A 579 -33.35 -5.72 2.44
CA GLY A 579 -32.46 -6.88 2.29
C GLY A 579 -32.09 -7.51 3.64
N ALA A 580 -31.03 -8.33 3.66
CA ALA A 580 -30.65 -9.12 4.84
C ALA A 580 -30.35 -8.27 6.09
N ILE A 581 -29.78 -7.07 5.93
CA ILE A 581 -29.45 -6.17 7.05
C ILE A 581 -30.73 -5.58 7.65
N GLU A 582 -31.68 -5.18 6.82
CA GLU A 582 -32.93 -4.52 7.24
C GLU A 582 -33.89 -5.54 7.83
N ARG A 583 -33.91 -6.76 7.29
CA ARG A 583 -34.65 -7.89 7.86
C ARG A 583 -34.21 -8.18 9.29
N GLN A 584 -32.90 -8.17 9.54
CA GLN A 584 -32.39 -8.34 10.90
C GLN A 584 -32.65 -7.11 11.78
N THR A 585 -32.55 -5.91 11.21
CA THR A 585 -32.84 -4.67 11.93
C THR A 585 -34.31 -4.59 12.33
N ALA A 586 -35.22 -4.99 11.45
CA ALA A 586 -36.66 -5.07 11.68
C ALA A 586 -37.00 -6.10 12.77
N ARG A 587 -36.35 -7.27 12.76
CA ARG A 587 -36.51 -8.26 13.83
C ARG A 587 -36.12 -7.71 15.19
N VAL A 588 -35.00 -6.99 15.27
CA VAL A 588 -34.57 -6.34 16.52
C VAL A 588 -35.54 -5.23 16.93
N ALA A 589 -35.95 -4.38 15.98
CA ALA A 589 -36.90 -3.30 16.25
C ALA A 589 -38.26 -3.84 16.75
N SER A 590 -38.79 -4.88 16.11
CA SER A 590 -40.04 -5.54 16.52
C SER A 590 -39.91 -6.20 17.90
N ALA A 591 -38.78 -6.83 18.21
CA ALA A 591 -38.51 -7.39 19.53
C ALA A 591 -38.44 -6.29 20.62
N LEU A 592 -38.07 -5.07 20.25
CA LEU A 592 -38.10 -3.89 21.11
C LEU A 592 -39.50 -3.24 21.20
N GLY A 593 -40.52 -3.85 20.58
CA GLY A 593 -41.90 -3.37 20.58
C GLY A 593 -42.18 -2.26 19.57
N MET A 594 -41.28 -2.03 18.61
CA MET A 594 -41.45 -1.01 17.57
C MET A 594 -42.30 -1.54 16.41
N GLU A 595 -43.12 -0.66 15.84
CA GLU A 595 -43.78 -0.90 14.57
C GLU A 595 -42.80 -0.63 13.41
N VAL A 596 -42.70 -1.55 12.44
CA VAL A 596 -41.72 -1.47 11.36
C VAL A 596 -42.39 -1.18 10.02
N TYR A 597 -41.97 -0.09 9.35
CA TYR A 597 -42.36 0.26 8.00
C TYR A 597 -41.20 0.02 7.03
N ALA A 598 -41.46 -0.62 5.89
CA ALA A 598 -40.42 -0.99 4.93
C ALA A 598 -40.81 -0.66 3.49
N THR A 599 -39.80 -0.37 2.66
CA THR A 599 -40.00 -0.30 1.21
C THR A 599 -40.01 -1.70 0.60
N THR A 600 -40.89 -1.95 -0.37
CA THR A 600 -41.15 -3.28 -0.93
C THR A 600 -39.97 -3.74 -1.80
N PRO A 601 -39.28 -4.84 -1.46
CA PRO A 601 -38.30 -5.47 -2.33
C PRO A 601 -38.98 -6.24 -3.47
N GLU A 602 -38.21 -6.72 -4.45
CA GLU A 602 -38.71 -7.53 -5.57
C GLU A 602 -39.49 -8.78 -5.12
N ALA A 603 -39.11 -9.36 -3.98
CA ALA A 603 -39.87 -10.41 -3.28
C ALA A 603 -39.85 -10.19 -1.77
N ARG A 604 -41.03 -10.30 -1.13
CA ARG A 604 -41.14 -10.14 0.34
C ARG A 604 -40.51 -11.30 1.10
N LYS A 605 -40.59 -12.50 0.56
CA LYS A 605 -39.86 -13.66 1.05
C LYS A 605 -38.43 -13.64 0.51
N ASP A 606 -37.47 -13.94 1.37
CA ASP A 606 -36.06 -14.09 1.04
C ASP A 606 -35.65 -15.55 1.27
N ASP A 607 -35.42 -16.27 0.16
CA ASP A 607 -34.99 -17.67 0.16
C ASP A 607 -33.46 -17.81 0.21
N SER A 608 -32.73 -16.71 0.36
CA SER A 608 -31.28 -16.75 0.57
C SER A 608 -30.93 -17.29 1.95
N TYR A 609 -29.71 -17.80 2.09
CA TYR A 609 -29.25 -18.34 3.36
C TYR A 609 -29.20 -17.24 4.44
N CYS A 610 -30.02 -17.37 5.46
CA CYS A 610 -29.92 -16.61 6.70
C CYS A 610 -29.55 -17.51 7.86
N ILE A 611 -28.82 -16.97 8.84
CA ILE A 611 -28.50 -17.72 10.06
C ILE A 611 -29.83 -18.00 10.80
N PRO A 612 -30.11 -19.25 11.21
CA PRO A 612 -31.35 -19.58 11.91
C PRO A 612 -31.60 -18.67 13.11
N GLY A 613 -32.83 -18.15 13.23
CA GLY A 613 -33.21 -17.21 14.29
C GLY A 613 -32.77 -15.76 14.05
N THR A 614 -32.26 -15.42 12.86
CA THR A 614 -31.93 -14.05 12.44
C THR A 614 -32.69 -13.66 11.18
N GLY A 615 -32.84 -12.35 10.96
CA GLY A 615 -33.56 -11.79 9.82
C GLY A 615 -35.08 -11.91 9.93
N ASP A 616 -35.71 -11.79 8.78
CA ASP A 616 -37.13 -11.95 8.54
C ASP A 616 -37.29 -12.64 7.18
N PRO A 617 -36.92 -13.93 7.07
CA PRO A 617 -36.89 -14.63 5.79
C PRO A 617 -38.26 -14.69 5.13
N ASP A 618 -39.35 -14.73 5.90
CA ASP A 618 -40.71 -14.77 5.37
C ASP A 618 -41.31 -13.38 5.09
N GLY A 619 -40.64 -12.30 5.50
CA GLY A 619 -41.09 -10.92 5.25
C GLY A 619 -42.35 -10.55 6.04
N LEU A 620 -42.52 -11.10 7.24
CA LEU A 620 -43.73 -10.97 8.06
C LEU A 620 -43.65 -9.83 9.08
N ILE A 621 -42.47 -9.26 9.32
CA ILE A 621 -42.23 -8.29 10.38
C ILE A 621 -42.73 -6.87 10.03
N PRO A 622 -42.55 -6.35 8.80
CA PRO A 622 -43.06 -5.03 8.47
C PRO A 622 -44.58 -5.01 8.43
N THR A 623 -45.18 -4.11 9.21
CA THR A 623 -46.64 -3.95 9.27
C THR A 623 -47.18 -3.16 8.09
N LYS A 624 -46.33 -2.33 7.45
CA LYS A 624 -46.65 -1.58 6.23
C LYS A 624 -45.51 -1.65 5.21
N TRP A 625 -45.92 -1.75 3.95
CA TRP A 625 -45.03 -1.87 2.79
C TRP A 625 -45.28 -0.73 1.80
N PHE A 626 -44.20 -0.12 1.32
CA PHE A 626 -44.24 1.00 0.39
C PHE A 626 -43.56 0.62 -0.91
N HIS A 627 -44.27 0.62 -2.04
CA HIS A 627 -43.65 0.36 -3.33
C HIS A 627 -42.99 1.64 -3.84
N VAL A 628 -41.67 1.63 -3.98
CA VAL A 628 -40.89 2.84 -4.31
C VAL A 628 -40.41 2.76 -5.75
N THR A 629 -40.92 3.65 -6.59
CA THR A 629 -40.51 3.78 -8.00
C THR A 629 -40.08 5.20 -8.37
N SER A 630 -40.31 6.16 -7.49
CA SER A 630 -40.01 7.58 -7.70
C SER A 630 -39.60 8.28 -6.39
N VAL A 631 -39.02 9.47 -6.50
CA VAL A 631 -38.63 10.30 -5.34
C VAL A 631 -39.84 10.77 -4.54
N ASP A 632 -41.01 10.93 -5.18
CA ASP A 632 -42.24 11.28 -4.47
C ASP A 632 -42.77 10.12 -3.61
N ASP A 633 -42.58 8.87 -4.05
CA ASP A 633 -42.88 7.68 -3.22
C ASP A 633 -41.99 7.64 -1.97
N ILE A 634 -40.72 8.07 -2.10
CA ILE A 634 -39.77 8.17 -0.98
C ILE A 634 -40.19 9.26 -0.01
N ASN A 635 -40.59 10.43 -0.51
CA ASN A 635 -41.09 11.51 0.36
C ASN A 635 -42.35 11.06 1.11
N ASN A 636 -43.26 10.34 0.45
CA ASN A 636 -44.45 9.78 1.07
C ASN A 636 -44.12 8.75 2.15
N PHE A 637 -43.09 7.92 1.94
CA PHE A 637 -42.59 6.98 2.95
C PHE A 637 -41.96 7.70 4.15
N LEU A 638 -41.14 8.72 3.91
CA LEU A 638 -40.48 9.48 4.98
C LEU A 638 -41.45 10.32 5.81
N ASP A 639 -42.61 10.67 5.24
CA ASP A 639 -43.67 11.44 5.93
C ASP A 639 -44.57 10.59 6.84
N GLN A 640 -44.22 9.32 7.09
CA GLN A 640 -45.01 8.39 7.92
C GLN A 640 -44.70 8.50 9.42
N ASP A 641 -44.32 9.69 9.90
CA ASP A 641 -44.15 10.00 11.33
C ASP A 641 -43.19 9.05 12.08
N MET A 642 -42.07 8.67 11.45
CA MET A 642 -41.10 7.72 12.01
C MET A 642 -40.14 8.32 13.04
N ASP A 643 -39.86 7.54 14.09
CA ASP A 643 -38.93 7.91 15.17
C ASP A 643 -37.48 7.56 14.79
N ILE A 644 -37.25 6.43 14.12
CA ILE A 644 -35.92 6.05 13.60
C ILE A 644 -36.01 5.76 12.11
N LEU A 645 -35.10 6.35 11.33
CA LEU A 645 -34.90 6.00 9.91
C LEU A 645 -33.61 5.20 9.75
N VAL A 646 -33.72 3.99 9.20
CA VAL A 646 -32.60 3.15 8.78
C VAL A 646 -32.44 3.21 7.27
N LEU A 647 -31.31 3.72 6.81
CA LEU A 647 -31.00 3.88 5.38
C LEU A 647 -29.93 2.88 4.94
N SER A 648 -30.24 2.09 3.91
CA SER A 648 -29.34 1.04 3.44
C SER A 648 -29.36 0.77 1.94
N LEU A 649 -30.02 1.63 1.16
CA LEU A 649 -30.03 1.50 -0.28
C LEU A 649 -28.60 1.50 -0.85
N PRO A 650 -28.32 0.66 -1.86
CA PRO A 650 -27.05 0.71 -2.57
C PRO A 650 -26.92 2.08 -3.25
N LEU A 651 -25.69 2.61 -3.32
CA LEU A 651 -25.44 3.85 -4.05
C LEU A 651 -25.52 3.58 -5.56
N THR A 652 -26.47 4.25 -6.19
CA THR A 652 -26.75 4.23 -7.63
C THR A 652 -26.95 5.66 -8.10
N SER A 653 -27.07 5.88 -9.40
CA SER A 653 -27.45 7.20 -9.95
C SER A 653 -28.77 7.71 -9.38
N GLU A 654 -29.69 6.80 -9.08
CA GLU A 654 -31.03 7.09 -8.59
C GLU A 654 -31.08 7.34 -7.06
N THR A 655 -30.08 6.85 -6.31
CA THR A 655 -30.01 6.97 -4.84
C THR A 655 -28.91 7.92 -4.35
N TYR A 656 -28.18 8.56 -5.26
CA TYR A 656 -27.19 9.59 -4.95
C TYR A 656 -27.85 10.86 -4.41
N GLY A 657 -27.38 11.34 -3.24
CA GLY A 657 -27.92 12.55 -2.59
C GLY A 657 -29.40 12.46 -2.22
N LEU A 658 -29.93 11.24 -2.11
CA LEU A 658 -31.35 10.96 -1.97
C LEU A 658 -31.98 11.59 -0.72
N VAL A 659 -31.25 11.58 0.40
CA VAL A 659 -31.64 12.28 1.63
C VAL A 659 -30.88 13.59 1.69
N SER A 660 -31.59 14.69 1.41
CA SER A 660 -31.03 16.04 1.39
C SER A 660 -31.97 17.01 2.13
N TYR A 661 -31.77 18.33 1.96
CA TYR A 661 -32.46 19.39 2.69
C TYR A 661 -33.99 19.19 2.77
N LYS A 662 -34.65 18.80 1.68
CA LYS A 662 -36.10 18.57 1.65
C LYS A 662 -36.51 17.37 2.51
N GLN A 663 -35.76 16.27 2.47
CA GLN A 663 -36.03 15.08 3.28
C GLN A 663 -35.75 15.32 4.76
N PHE A 664 -34.70 16.09 5.10
CA PHE A 664 -34.45 16.49 6.48
C PHE A 664 -35.54 17.40 7.04
N GLN A 665 -36.14 18.27 6.22
CA GLN A 665 -37.32 19.03 6.62
C GLN A 665 -38.53 18.12 6.91
N ILE A 666 -38.74 17.06 6.13
CA ILE A 666 -39.81 16.07 6.39
C ILE A 666 -39.54 15.35 7.72
N LEU A 667 -38.33 14.83 7.92
CA LEU A 667 -37.91 14.12 9.14
C LEU A 667 -37.91 15.02 10.39
N SER A 668 -37.76 16.33 10.22
CA SER A 668 -37.78 17.28 11.33
C SER A 668 -39.13 17.37 12.06
N LYS A 669 -40.24 16.98 11.39
CA LYS A 669 -41.58 16.95 11.99
C LYS A 669 -41.63 16.08 13.25
N LYS A 670 -40.86 14.99 13.29
CA LYS A 670 -40.74 14.06 14.42
C LYS A 670 -39.37 14.04 15.09
N LYS A 671 -38.44 14.86 14.61
CA LYS A 671 -37.05 14.86 15.05
C LYS A 671 -36.38 13.48 14.94
N THR A 672 -36.69 12.76 13.86
CA THR A 672 -36.28 11.38 13.62
C THR A 672 -34.78 11.15 13.82
N PHE A 673 -34.39 10.07 14.49
CA PHE A 673 -32.99 9.64 14.58
C PHE A 673 -32.58 8.97 13.26
N LEU A 674 -31.46 9.42 12.67
CA LEU A 674 -30.96 8.87 11.41
C LEU A 674 -29.89 7.80 11.64
N SER A 675 -30.12 6.58 11.17
CA SER A 675 -29.13 5.50 11.15
C SER A 675 -28.83 5.09 9.72
N SER A 676 -27.65 5.45 9.20
CA SER A 676 -27.23 5.09 7.85
C SER A 676 -26.20 3.97 7.87
N VAL A 677 -26.57 2.84 7.28
CA VAL A 677 -25.69 1.70 7.03
C VAL A 677 -25.31 1.60 5.54
N ALA A 678 -25.89 2.44 4.69
CA ALA A 678 -25.54 2.57 3.28
C ALA A 678 -24.10 3.10 3.10
N ARG A 679 -23.38 2.58 2.11
CA ARG A 679 -22.04 3.06 1.72
C ARG A 679 -22.16 4.16 0.67
N GLY A 680 -21.48 5.28 0.88
CA GLY A 680 -21.37 6.38 -0.09
C GLY A 680 -22.39 7.52 0.12
N GLU A 681 -22.51 8.41 -0.86
CA GLU A 681 -23.16 9.73 -0.72
C GLU A 681 -24.69 9.70 -0.93
N SER A 682 -25.40 8.72 -0.38
CA SER A 682 -26.88 8.70 -0.40
C SER A 682 -27.50 9.75 0.53
N ILE A 683 -26.72 10.27 1.49
CA ILE A 683 -27.06 11.40 2.36
C ILE A 683 -26.18 12.59 2.02
N ASN A 684 -26.79 13.74 1.77
CA ASN A 684 -26.05 14.99 1.64
C ASN A 684 -25.55 15.44 3.04
N THR A 685 -24.23 15.37 3.26
CA THR A 685 -23.61 15.61 4.58
C THR A 685 -23.66 17.08 4.99
N ASP A 686 -23.52 18.00 4.03
CA ASP A 686 -23.62 19.44 4.32
C ASP A 686 -25.06 19.80 4.74
N ALA A 687 -26.05 19.11 4.19
CA ALA A 687 -27.45 19.21 4.60
C ALA A 687 -27.77 18.55 5.95
N LEU A 688 -26.90 17.68 6.49
CA LEU A 688 -27.10 16.96 7.76
C LEU A 688 -26.62 17.77 8.98
N MET A 689 -25.59 18.60 8.83
CA MET A 689 -25.00 19.36 9.93
C MET A 689 -26.00 20.35 10.56
N GLN A 690 -26.68 21.13 9.72
CA GLN A 690 -27.64 22.13 10.19
C GLN A 690 -28.79 21.50 11.02
N PRO A 691 -29.43 20.38 10.61
CA PRO A 691 -30.42 19.69 11.42
C PRO A 691 -29.91 19.16 12.78
N LEU A 692 -28.66 18.68 12.85
CA LEU A 692 -28.06 18.20 14.10
C LEU A 692 -27.75 19.35 15.06
N GLU A 693 -27.22 20.46 14.54
CA GLU A 693 -26.88 21.65 15.32
C GLU A 693 -28.12 22.36 15.87
N THR A 694 -29.17 22.45 15.04
CA THR A 694 -30.42 23.14 15.40
C THR A 694 -31.43 22.24 16.13
N GLY A 695 -31.10 20.95 16.31
CA GLY A 695 -31.97 19.97 16.99
C GLY A 695 -33.26 19.65 16.21
N GLN A 696 -33.24 19.83 14.89
CA GLN A 696 -34.30 19.40 13.99
C GLN A 696 -34.36 17.87 13.89
N ILE A 697 -33.26 17.17 14.15
CA ILE A 697 -33.24 15.73 14.40
C ILE A 697 -32.57 15.44 15.75
N VAL A 698 -32.89 14.31 16.38
CA VAL A 698 -32.39 13.98 17.74
C VAL A 698 -30.93 13.50 17.76
N GLY A 699 -30.42 13.02 16.63
CA GLY A 699 -29.08 12.45 16.51
C GLY A 699 -28.91 11.64 15.22
N ALA A 700 -27.67 11.23 14.95
CA ALA A 700 -27.34 10.41 13.80
C ALA A 700 -26.29 9.35 14.13
N ALA A 701 -26.38 8.20 13.46
CA ALA A 701 -25.33 7.19 13.37
C ALA A 701 -25.02 6.98 11.90
N ILE A 702 -23.80 7.29 11.47
CA ILE A 702 -23.42 7.29 10.05
C ILE A 702 -22.10 6.55 9.83
N ALA A 703 -22.02 5.82 8.73
CA ALA A 703 -20.75 5.30 8.22
C ALA A 703 -20.05 6.38 7.39
N THR A 704 -18.86 6.84 7.81
CA THR A 704 -18.08 7.88 7.09
C THR A 704 -16.68 7.41 6.71
N HIS A 705 -16.13 7.93 5.61
CA HIS A 705 -14.89 7.48 4.99
C HIS A 705 -13.68 8.42 5.21
N ARG A 706 -13.76 9.41 6.14
CA ARG A 706 -12.66 10.36 6.42
C ARG A 706 -12.37 10.52 7.93
N THR A 707 -11.10 10.24 8.26
CA THR A 707 -10.19 10.54 9.39
C THR A 707 -10.66 11.32 10.64
N TRP A 708 -9.98 11.04 11.76
CA TRP A 708 -10.18 11.52 13.14
C TRP A 708 -10.47 13.02 13.36
N GLU A 709 -10.19 13.90 12.40
CA GLU A 709 -10.50 15.34 12.43
C GLU A 709 -11.98 15.66 12.69
N ARG A 710 -12.90 14.80 12.23
CA ARG A 710 -14.34 15.00 12.46
C ARG A 710 -14.79 14.50 13.83
N VAL A 711 -14.13 13.49 14.38
CA VAL A 711 -14.34 13.05 15.77
C VAL A 711 -13.78 14.11 16.73
N LEU A 712 -12.67 14.76 16.36
CA LEU A 712 -12.15 15.94 17.04
C LEU A 712 -13.19 17.06 17.10
N ALA A 713 -13.82 17.43 15.98
CA ALA A 713 -14.84 18.49 15.97
C ALA A 713 -16.03 18.18 16.90
N ILE A 714 -16.49 16.93 16.95
CA ILE A 714 -17.58 16.52 17.85
C ILE A 714 -17.13 16.37 19.32
N LEU A 715 -15.90 15.91 19.56
CA LEU A 715 -15.29 15.88 20.90
C LEU A 715 -15.11 17.29 21.45
N GLU A 716 -14.63 18.23 20.64
CA GLU A 716 -14.49 19.65 20.98
C GLU A 716 -15.85 20.27 21.30
N ILE A 717 -16.87 20.05 20.46
CA ILE A 717 -18.24 20.52 20.72
C ILE A 717 -18.80 19.91 22.02
N ASN A 718 -18.53 18.63 22.30
CA ASN A 718 -19.00 17.99 23.53
C ASN A 718 -18.23 18.47 24.77
N LEU A 719 -16.93 18.71 24.67
CA LEU A 719 -16.11 19.28 25.74
C LEU A 719 -16.51 20.73 26.02
N GLU A 720 -16.82 21.52 24.99
CA GLU A 720 -17.34 22.88 25.11
C GLU A 720 -18.72 22.86 25.78
N LYS A 721 -19.63 21.99 25.34
CA LYS A 721 -20.94 21.80 25.97
C LYS A 721 -20.85 21.38 27.44
N LEU A 722 -19.96 20.44 27.77
CA LEU A 722 -19.73 20.00 29.15
C LEU A 722 -19.18 21.13 30.02
N SER A 723 -18.27 21.98 29.48
CA SER A 723 -17.78 23.16 30.21
C SER A 723 -18.86 24.22 30.44
N LEU A 724 -19.90 24.24 29.59
CA LEU A 724 -21.09 25.10 29.71
C LEU A 724 -22.27 24.43 30.45
N GLY A 725 -22.10 23.22 31.00
CA GLY A 725 -23.17 22.48 31.70
C GLY A 725 -24.30 21.96 30.79
N GLN A 726 -24.08 21.91 29.48
CA GLN A 726 -25.03 21.41 28.48
C GLN A 726 -24.85 19.91 28.24
N ARG A 727 -25.91 19.24 27.76
CA ARG A 727 -25.86 17.82 27.40
C ARG A 727 -25.11 17.61 26.08
N PRO A 728 -24.22 16.59 25.99
CA PRO A 728 -23.49 16.28 24.78
C PRO A 728 -24.40 15.73 23.67
N ILE A 729 -23.93 15.78 22.43
CA ILE A 729 -24.61 15.22 21.25
C ILE A 729 -24.32 13.72 21.17
N ASN A 730 -25.36 12.90 20.94
CA ASN A 730 -25.22 11.47 20.65
C ASN A 730 -24.85 11.27 19.17
N LEU A 731 -23.56 11.01 18.93
CA LEU A 731 -23.04 10.60 17.62
C LEU A 731 -22.25 9.30 17.78
N ALA A 732 -22.69 8.26 17.09
CA ALA A 732 -21.92 7.02 16.96
C ALA A 732 -21.29 6.97 15.56
N ASN A 733 -19.96 7.01 15.50
CA ASN A 733 -19.23 6.88 14.24
C ASN A 733 -18.76 5.43 14.06
N ARG A 734 -19.10 4.83 12.93
CA ARG A 734 -18.56 3.52 12.54
C ARG A 734 -17.53 3.77 11.46
N VAL A 735 -16.25 3.69 11.82
CA VAL A 735 -15.16 3.76 10.83
C VAL A 735 -15.16 2.43 10.07
N LEU A 736 -15.66 2.44 8.84
CA LEU A 736 -15.46 1.34 7.91
C LEU A 736 -14.18 1.63 7.14
N HIS A 737 -13.13 0.84 7.38
CA HIS A 737 -12.01 0.74 6.45
C HIS A 737 -12.50 0.07 5.16
N TYR A 738 -12.45 0.81 4.06
CA TYR A 738 -12.47 0.31 2.68
C TYR A 738 -11.38 0.96 1.86
#